data_AF-A0A7Y5SLA2-F1
#
_entry.id   AF-A0A7Y5SLA2-F1
#
_cell.length_a   1.000
_cell.length_b   1.000
_cell.length_c   1.000
_cell.angle_alpha   90.00
_cell.angle_beta   90.00
_cell.angle_gamma   90.00
#
_symmetry.space_group_name_H-M   'P 1'
#
loop_
_entity.id
_entity.type
_entity.pdbx_description
1 polymer ?
#
loop_
_entity_poly.entity_id
_entity_poly.type
_entity_poly.pdbx_seq_one_letter_code
_entity_poly.pdbx_strand_id
1 'polypeptide(L)'
;MADLRTQLRCPAGIWLAGFLVLAGFPGTAIRAQGLPPAVAEEQVAQVRVVGHNRVPLEKILPNIHTRQGRVYDPKVIEDDVRRLNGTKLFITVKPYTQQVPGGRLVVFEVLERPLLHYVKFVGNRKFTKKALLEEASIKSGEAMDVFAVEEARRRLEEYYHTRGFPKAQITLFEGGKPDDQGVVFLINEGTKQRVLWTKFEGNTIATDARLRTQIKTKPGILWIFQGEVDAKEIDEDLNRLTAYYRGLGFFRARIGRELEYDDDREWLTLTFIVDEGPRYVVRNVAFIGNTKFSTDRLSRDLKLKSGQYFNQAEMRSDVSSIRDTYGAVGYVFSDVKADPRFLEEPGQLDLVYNIEEGERYRVGRINVQIKGEYAHTKINTVLNRMSLRPGDIVDIRELRASERRLKASGLFEVDPTKGVAPKIVFSPPTAEDLETSVARQPQRPNGFRGQSPEDPGEDRRIDLTIDGQLIGNTEQGDPQREAESGEPSQSEQPAGRSLPAFPLPPQGLQEPGHPPMVVRGQSPEPAGWTWGVLPWKAVRPIPTTVSAGAASRPSSAPYRRASEPLRMQWPSDARAVAPEVVRGQFSASGGVSIPQLPSNLGRSAVFAPPVTQNYQPAAPTAPTTTTVQQPVLQPLPAAPMAPQTMPPATSAQPMAPYPGQAVPAPQYVQPGFAVPQYAQPGFAPPQYVQPGFPPPGMAPPSQRILRDDPSASNLLGLPPDEGPLWLPLSPELAETQTGRIMFSVGVNSEAGLLGSVVIDEQNFDWTRFPRGWEDIRNATAWRGAGQRFRIEAVPGSQVQKYTINFQEPYLFDTPIGLGLSGYYYDRRYREWDEQRVGGRVSGSYQFTPDLSGVVAFRGANIKIFDPIADIPELNEVLGSNALYGFEIRLIHDTRDSTFLPTEGHLFEVSAEQVIGSFEYPRGEIELRQYFMLHQRPDGSGRHVLSLGGKVAVSGEDTPIYEHYFAGGFTTIRGFDFREASPRNQGIVVGGEFMMLASAEYMFPITADDALRGVVFVDTGTVEPTIDHWTDDYRVAPGFGLRITIPAMGPAPIALDLAFPIAREEGDDIQTFSFFVGFLR
;
A
#
# COMPACT_ATOMS: atom_id res chain seq x y z
N MET A 1 5.00 -14.65 -12.98
CA MET A 1 5.93 -13.57 -12.63
C MET A 1 6.35 -12.88 -13.91
N ALA A 2 6.26 -11.56 -13.92
CA ALA A 2 7.22 -10.78 -14.69
C ALA A 2 8.62 -11.21 -14.24
N ASP A 3 9.54 -11.36 -15.18
CA ASP A 3 10.87 -10.84 -14.90
C ASP A 3 11.53 -10.39 -16.19
N LEU A 4 11.48 -9.08 -16.38
CA LEU A 4 12.66 -8.25 -16.30
C LEU A 4 14.02 -9.01 -16.21
N ARG A 5 14.82 -8.78 -17.27
CA ARG A 5 16.02 -7.92 -17.22
C ARG A 5 17.39 -8.59 -17.03
N THR A 6 18.33 -7.97 -17.77
CA THR A 6 19.77 -7.70 -17.45
C THR A 6 20.72 -8.90 -17.47
N GLN A 7 21.64 -9.01 -18.44
CA GLN A 7 22.83 -8.18 -18.73
C GLN A 7 23.88 -8.08 -17.60
N LEU A 8 25.07 -8.60 -17.96
CA LEU A 8 26.45 -8.37 -17.53
C LEU A 8 27.26 -8.67 -18.83
N ARG A 9 28.37 -8.06 -19.28
CA ARG A 9 29.40 -7.18 -18.71
C ARG A 9 30.35 -6.76 -19.88
N CYS A 10 30.80 -5.50 -19.88
CA CYS A 10 32.20 -5.01 -20.08
C CYS A 10 33.02 -5.34 -21.37
N PRO A 11 34.22 -4.73 -21.59
CA PRO A 11 34.57 -3.28 -21.63
C PRO A 11 35.62 -2.87 -22.73
N ALA A 12 35.90 -1.55 -22.85
CA ALA A 12 37.17 -0.81 -23.17
C ALA A 12 38.07 -1.20 -24.38
N GLY A 13 38.75 -0.33 -25.15
CA GLY A 13 38.98 1.13 -25.17
C GLY A 13 40.22 1.49 -26.04
N ILE A 14 40.40 2.79 -26.38
CA ILE A 14 41.69 3.56 -26.52
C ILE A 14 42.54 3.31 -27.82
N TRP A 15 43.26 4.23 -28.50
CA TRP A 15 43.35 5.69 -28.79
C TRP A 15 44.59 5.89 -29.72
N LEU A 16 44.62 6.97 -30.56
CA LEU A 16 45.75 7.76 -31.16
C LEU A 16 46.91 7.02 -31.89
N ALA A 17 47.70 7.57 -32.81
CA ALA A 17 47.71 8.66 -33.80
C ALA A 17 49.17 8.78 -34.29
N GLY A 18 49.41 9.27 -35.52
CA GLY A 18 50.61 10.08 -35.79
C GLY A 18 51.36 9.89 -37.12
N PHE A 19 51.59 11.06 -37.74
CA PHE A 19 52.55 11.48 -38.80
C PHE A 19 52.09 11.49 -40.26
N LEU A 20 51.74 12.66 -40.86
CA LEU A 20 52.57 13.81 -41.36
C LEU A 20 53.51 13.43 -42.54
N VAL A 21 53.66 14.14 -43.67
CA VAL A 21 53.03 15.32 -44.31
C VAL A 21 53.82 15.63 -45.63
N LEU A 22 53.26 16.50 -46.50
CA LEU A 22 53.89 17.36 -47.56
C LEU A 22 54.09 16.79 -49.00
N ALA A 23 53.37 17.33 -49.99
CA ALA A 23 53.75 18.55 -50.73
C ALA A 23 52.86 18.83 -51.99
N GLY A 24 52.51 20.11 -52.23
CA GLY A 24 52.42 20.72 -53.59
C GLY A 24 51.04 20.97 -54.25
N PHE A 25 50.54 22.22 -54.15
CA PHE A 25 49.43 22.86 -54.92
C PHE A 25 49.88 23.31 -56.35
N PRO A 26 49.05 23.89 -57.28
CA PRO A 26 47.58 24.10 -57.34
C PRO A 26 46.88 23.83 -58.72
N GLY A 27 45.55 23.73 -58.70
CA GLY A 27 44.65 24.47 -59.61
C GLY A 27 44.32 23.94 -61.02
N THR A 28 43.14 23.34 -61.21
CA THR A 28 42.00 23.82 -62.06
C THR A 28 41.05 22.70 -62.47
N ALA A 29 39.78 23.08 -62.68
CA ALA A 29 38.64 22.33 -63.25
C ALA A 29 37.87 21.37 -62.32
N ILE A 30 36.80 21.88 -61.71
CA ILE A 30 35.65 21.07 -61.28
C ILE A 30 34.96 20.57 -62.55
N ARG A 31 35.16 19.30 -62.90
CA ARG A 31 34.34 18.57 -63.86
C ARG A 31 33.30 17.78 -63.05
N ALA A 32 32.02 18.04 -63.33
CA ALA A 32 30.90 17.26 -62.84
C ALA A 32 31.14 15.76 -63.12
N GLN A 33 31.22 14.94 -62.07
CA GLN A 33 31.12 13.49 -62.20
C GLN A 33 29.64 13.13 -62.21
N GLY A 34 29.21 12.58 -63.35
CA GLY A 34 27.86 12.12 -63.58
C GLY A 34 27.46 11.00 -62.63
N LEU A 35 26.16 10.94 -62.36
CA LEU A 35 25.49 9.91 -61.60
C LEU A 35 25.88 8.49 -62.08
N PRO A 36 25.97 7.50 -61.18
CA PRO A 36 25.95 6.10 -61.58
C PRO A 36 24.63 5.77 -62.32
N PRO A 37 24.65 4.84 -63.30
CA PRO A 37 23.46 4.48 -64.06
C PRO A 37 22.40 3.88 -63.12
N ALA A 38 21.16 4.33 -63.29
CA ALA A 38 19.98 3.78 -62.63
C ALA A 38 19.88 2.28 -62.92
N VAL A 39 20.03 1.46 -61.87
CA VAL A 39 19.70 0.03 -61.91
C VAL A 39 18.18 -0.05 -62.05
N ALA A 40 17.70 -0.71 -63.10
CA ALA A 40 16.27 -0.97 -63.27
C ALA A 40 15.75 -1.68 -62.01
N GLU A 41 14.72 -1.11 -61.36
CA GLU A 41 14.08 -1.72 -60.20
C GLU A 41 13.50 -3.09 -60.59
N GLU A 42 14.19 -4.17 -60.22
CA GLU A 42 13.71 -5.53 -60.46
C GLU A 42 12.42 -5.74 -59.65
N GLN A 43 11.31 -6.06 -60.32
CA GLN A 43 10.04 -6.34 -59.66
C GLN A 43 9.91 -7.83 -59.31
N VAL A 44 9.17 -8.15 -58.24
CA VAL A 44 8.85 -9.53 -57.86
C VAL A 44 7.80 -10.08 -58.81
N ALA A 45 8.21 -11.01 -59.69
CA ALA A 45 7.33 -11.60 -60.69
C ALA A 45 6.27 -12.52 -60.08
N GLN A 46 6.63 -13.28 -59.04
CA GLN A 46 5.74 -14.18 -58.32
C GLN A 46 6.36 -14.55 -56.97
N VAL A 47 5.53 -14.78 -55.95
CA VAL A 47 5.94 -15.36 -54.67
C VAL A 47 5.35 -16.76 -54.55
N ARG A 48 6.17 -17.75 -54.21
CA ARG A 48 5.75 -19.14 -54.03
C ARG A 48 6.23 -19.66 -52.68
N VAL A 49 5.40 -20.45 -52.00
CA VAL A 49 5.80 -21.20 -50.80
C VAL A 49 5.81 -22.68 -51.19
N VAL A 50 6.89 -23.40 -50.88
CA VAL A 50 7.06 -24.82 -51.20
C VAL A 50 7.45 -25.57 -49.92
N GLY A 51 6.98 -26.79 -49.75
CA GLY A 51 7.24 -27.62 -48.57
C GLY A 51 6.22 -27.46 -47.44
N HIS A 52 5.17 -26.64 -47.65
CA HIS A 52 3.99 -26.64 -46.79
C HIS A 52 3.09 -27.83 -47.18
N ASN A 53 2.84 -28.75 -46.25
CA ASN A 53 2.03 -29.94 -46.46
C ASN A 53 0.84 -29.99 -45.49
N ARG A 54 1.06 -29.64 -44.22
CA ARG A 54 0.06 -29.66 -43.15
C ARG A 54 -0.39 -28.26 -42.74
N VAL A 55 0.44 -27.23 -42.94
CA VAL A 55 0.09 -25.84 -42.67
C VAL A 55 -0.58 -25.23 -43.92
N PRO A 56 -1.85 -24.79 -43.83
CA PRO A 56 -2.53 -24.18 -44.96
C PRO A 56 -1.89 -22.83 -45.30
N LEU A 57 -1.86 -22.49 -46.60
CA LEU A 57 -1.23 -21.25 -47.10
C LEU A 57 -1.77 -19.99 -46.42
N GLU A 58 -3.05 -20.01 -46.02
CA GLU A 58 -3.75 -18.94 -45.30
C GLU A 58 -3.07 -18.56 -43.98
N LYS A 59 -2.37 -19.48 -43.32
CA LYS A 59 -1.60 -19.21 -42.10
C LYS A 59 -0.18 -18.70 -42.40
N ILE A 60 0.32 -18.90 -43.62
CA ILE A 60 1.70 -18.60 -44.02
C ILE A 60 1.78 -17.23 -44.71
N LEU A 61 0.89 -16.98 -45.67
CA LEU A 61 0.87 -15.77 -46.49
C LEU A 61 0.77 -14.44 -45.71
N PRO A 62 0.01 -14.33 -44.59
CA PRO A 62 -0.04 -13.10 -43.81
C PRO A 62 1.31 -12.69 -43.20
N ASN A 63 2.21 -13.66 -42.99
CA ASN A 63 3.53 -13.42 -42.39
C ASN A 63 4.61 -13.03 -43.42
N ILE A 64 4.27 -13.10 -44.70
CA ILE A 64 5.12 -12.69 -45.82
C ILE A 64 4.65 -11.31 -46.28
N HIS A 65 5.53 -10.33 -46.36
CA HIS A 65 5.26 -8.98 -46.88
C HIS A 65 5.72 -8.81 -48.33
N THR A 66 6.57 -9.71 -48.82
CA THR A 66 6.91 -9.82 -50.24
C THR A 66 5.63 -10.13 -51.03
N ARG A 67 5.34 -9.34 -52.07
CA ARG A 67 4.13 -9.44 -52.91
C ARG A 67 4.51 -9.32 -54.38
N GLN A 68 3.76 -10.02 -55.22
CA GLN A 68 3.88 -9.92 -56.67
C GLN A 68 3.67 -8.45 -57.12
N GLY A 69 4.51 -7.99 -58.05
CA GLY A 69 4.46 -6.62 -58.61
C GLY A 69 5.15 -5.54 -57.77
N ARG A 70 5.68 -5.86 -56.58
CA ARG A 70 6.48 -4.91 -55.78
C ARG A 70 7.96 -4.94 -56.16
N VAL A 71 8.69 -3.87 -55.84
CA VAL A 71 10.14 -3.81 -55.97
C VAL A 71 10.79 -4.90 -55.12
N TYR A 72 11.74 -5.63 -55.70
CA TYR A 72 12.52 -6.65 -55.02
C TYR A 72 13.51 -6.00 -54.05
N ASP A 73 13.30 -6.24 -52.75
CA ASP A 73 14.22 -5.82 -51.68
C ASP A 73 14.70 -7.06 -50.90
N PRO A 74 16.01 -7.37 -50.92
CA PRO A 74 16.60 -8.44 -50.10
C PRO A 74 16.29 -8.32 -48.60
N LYS A 75 16.20 -7.09 -48.06
CA LYS A 75 15.94 -6.87 -46.63
C LYS A 75 14.53 -7.31 -46.23
N VAL A 76 13.55 -7.06 -47.10
CA VAL A 76 12.15 -7.49 -46.87
C VAL A 76 12.05 -9.02 -46.86
N ILE A 77 12.84 -9.71 -47.69
CA ILE A 77 12.91 -11.18 -47.73
C ILE A 77 13.54 -11.73 -46.46
N GLU A 78 14.64 -11.14 -45.98
CA GLU A 78 15.23 -11.53 -44.69
C GLU A 78 14.26 -11.32 -43.52
N ASP A 79 13.53 -10.22 -43.50
CA ASP A 79 12.51 -9.96 -42.49
C ASP A 79 11.31 -10.92 -42.60
N ASP A 80 10.93 -11.33 -43.81
CA ASP A 80 9.93 -12.37 -44.04
C ASP A 80 10.40 -13.74 -43.54
N VAL A 81 11.66 -14.12 -43.78
CA VAL A 81 12.27 -15.32 -43.22
C VAL A 81 12.28 -15.25 -41.69
N ARG A 82 12.62 -14.10 -41.10
CA ARG A 82 12.61 -13.89 -39.65
C ARG A 82 11.21 -14.00 -39.07
N ARG A 83 10.20 -13.42 -39.71
CA ARG A 83 8.78 -13.55 -39.32
C ARG A 83 8.31 -15.00 -39.40
N LEU A 84 8.57 -15.69 -40.50
CA LEU A 84 8.18 -17.08 -40.69
C LEU A 84 8.87 -18.00 -39.67
N ASN A 85 10.15 -17.80 -39.38
CA ASN A 85 10.82 -18.52 -38.28
C ASN A 85 10.22 -18.15 -36.91
N GLY A 86 9.83 -16.89 -36.70
CA GLY A 86 9.17 -16.40 -35.49
C GLY A 86 7.80 -17.04 -35.23
N THR A 87 7.10 -17.54 -36.26
CA THR A 87 5.84 -18.28 -36.09
C THR A 87 6.02 -19.63 -35.38
N LYS A 88 7.26 -20.14 -35.31
CA LYS A 88 7.60 -21.47 -34.78
C LYS A 88 6.87 -22.65 -35.48
N LEU A 89 6.25 -22.43 -36.64
CA LEU A 89 5.57 -23.49 -37.41
C LEU A 89 6.54 -24.31 -38.27
N PHE A 90 7.76 -23.80 -38.49
CA PHE A 90 8.75 -24.38 -39.39
C PHE A 90 10.08 -24.65 -38.66
N ILE A 91 10.75 -25.75 -39.02
CA ILE A 91 12.11 -26.11 -38.58
C ILE A 91 13.13 -25.22 -39.30
N THR A 92 12.90 -24.95 -40.59
CA THR A 92 13.79 -24.14 -41.42
C THR A 92 12.99 -23.45 -42.51
N VAL A 93 13.33 -22.19 -42.79
CA VAL A 93 12.79 -21.38 -43.89
C VAL A 93 13.96 -20.90 -44.73
N LYS A 94 14.04 -21.31 -46.00
CA LYS A 94 15.10 -20.91 -46.93
C LYS A 94 14.50 -20.10 -48.09
N PRO A 95 15.00 -18.88 -48.34
CA PRO A 95 14.61 -18.12 -49.51
C PRO A 95 15.45 -18.55 -50.73
N TYR A 96 14.78 -18.85 -51.84
CA TYR A 96 15.38 -19.05 -53.14
C TYR A 96 14.88 -17.99 -54.10
N THR A 97 15.79 -17.40 -54.88
CA THR A 97 15.42 -16.37 -55.85
C THR A 97 15.94 -16.75 -57.24
N GLN A 98 15.10 -16.60 -58.26
CA GLN A 98 15.45 -16.91 -59.64
C GLN A 98 14.94 -15.80 -60.56
N GLN A 99 15.77 -15.34 -61.50
CA GLN A 99 15.34 -14.39 -62.52
C GLN A 99 14.46 -15.10 -63.56
N VAL A 100 13.30 -14.51 -63.85
CA VAL A 100 12.34 -15.00 -64.85
C VAL A 100 11.92 -13.85 -65.78
N PRO A 101 11.45 -14.12 -67.00
CA PRO A 101 10.91 -13.07 -67.87
C PRO A 101 9.75 -12.35 -67.15
N GLY A 102 9.94 -11.05 -66.84
CA GLY A 102 8.96 -10.25 -66.09
C GLY A 102 9.30 -9.97 -64.61
N GLY A 103 10.48 -10.40 -64.11
CA GLY A 103 10.97 -10.03 -62.77
C GLY A 103 11.70 -11.15 -62.04
N ARG A 104 11.73 -11.11 -60.70
CA ARG A 104 12.37 -12.13 -59.85
C ARG A 104 11.32 -13.02 -59.16
N LEU A 105 11.44 -14.34 -59.33
CA LEU A 105 10.64 -15.34 -58.62
C LEU A 105 11.23 -15.56 -57.23
N VAL A 106 10.45 -15.34 -56.17
CA VAL A 106 10.86 -15.59 -54.79
C VAL A 106 10.14 -16.84 -54.27
N VAL A 107 10.91 -17.87 -53.93
CA VAL A 107 10.40 -19.13 -53.40
C VAL A 107 10.85 -19.28 -51.94
N PHE A 108 9.90 -19.39 -51.02
CA PHE A 108 10.17 -19.77 -49.64
C PHE A 108 10.03 -21.29 -49.52
N GLU A 109 11.15 -22.00 -49.40
CA GLU A 109 11.17 -23.41 -49.04
C GLU A 109 11.05 -23.53 -47.52
N VAL A 110 9.95 -24.11 -47.05
CA VAL A 110 9.66 -24.29 -45.63
C VAL A 110 9.63 -25.77 -45.29
N LEU A 111 10.25 -26.12 -44.16
CA LEU A 111 10.15 -27.47 -43.59
C LEU A 111 9.33 -27.38 -42.31
N GLU A 112 8.11 -27.91 -42.33
CA GLU A 112 7.16 -27.83 -41.20
C GLU A 112 7.65 -28.58 -39.96
N ARG A 113 7.36 -28.04 -38.77
CA ARG A 113 7.50 -28.78 -37.52
C ARG A 113 6.36 -29.80 -37.40
N PRO A 114 6.60 -31.02 -36.92
CA PRO A 114 5.53 -31.94 -36.61
C PRO A 114 4.63 -31.36 -35.52
N LEU A 115 3.34 -31.66 -35.58
CA LEU A 115 2.38 -31.22 -34.57
C LEU A 115 2.32 -32.23 -33.43
N LEU A 116 2.14 -31.72 -32.22
CA LEU A 116 2.03 -32.50 -31.02
C LEU A 116 0.67 -33.19 -30.93
N HIS A 117 0.59 -34.48 -31.18
CA HIS A 117 -0.66 -35.22 -31.11
C HIS A 117 -1.12 -35.43 -29.67
N TYR A 118 -0.21 -35.73 -28.75
CA TYR A 118 -0.54 -35.95 -27.34
C TYR A 118 0.57 -35.53 -26.39
N VAL A 119 0.16 -35.17 -25.18
CA VAL A 119 1.02 -35.05 -24.00
C VAL A 119 0.54 -36.07 -22.99
N LYS A 120 1.41 -37.00 -22.60
CA LYS A 120 1.10 -38.04 -21.62
C LYS A 120 2.04 -37.93 -20.43
N PHE A 121 1.45 -38.03 -19.24
CA PHE A 121 2.14 -38.16 -17.97
C PHE A 121 1.95 -39.58 -17.46
N VAL A 122 3.04 -40.25 -17.11
CA VAL A 122 3.07 -41.61 -16.60
C VAL A 122 3.82 -41.61 -15.28
N GLY A 123 3.23 -42.20 -14.24
CA GLY A 123 3.82 -42.21 -12.90
C GLY A 123 3.31 -41.11 -11.96
N ASN A 124 2.46 -40.20 -12.45
CA ASN A 124 1.78 -39.21 -11.61
C ASN A 124 0.67 -39.86 -10.76
N ARG A 125 0.92 -40.09 -9.48
CA ARG A 125 -0.05 -40.64 -8.52
C ARG A 125 -0.62 -39.56 -7.62
N LYS A 126 0.16 -38.54 -7.29
CA LYS A 126 -0.21 -37.48 -6.33
C LYS A 126 -0.86 -36.28 -7.01
N PHE A 127 -0.52 -35.99 -8.27
CA PHE A 127 -1.11 -34.88 -9.03
C PHE A 127 -1.94 -35.34 -10.22
N THR A 128 -3.00 -34.58 -10.51
CA THR A 128 -3.87 -34.87 -11.65
C THR A 128 -3.20 -34.49 -12.96
N LYS A 129 -3.52 -35.21 -14.04
CA LYS A 129 -2.99 -34.92 -15.39
C LYS A 129 -3.30 -33.50 -15.85
N LYS A 130 -4.45 -32.94 -15.44
CA LYS A 130 -4.85 -31.58 -15.77
C LYS A 130 -3.89 -30.54 -15.16
N ALA A 131 -3.56 -30.69 -13.87
CA ALA A 131 -2.64 -29.79 -13.18
C ALA A 131 -1.23 -29.83 -13.82
N LEU A 132 -0.74 -31.02 -14.16
CA LEU A 132 0.55 -31.18 -14.82
C LEU A 132 0.55 -30.62 -16.25
N LEU A 133 -0.56 -30.74 -16.99
CA LEU A 133 -0.68 -30.16 -18.32
C LEU A 133 -0.64 -28.62 -18.28
N GLU A 134 -1.30 -28.03 -17.29
CA GLU A 134 -1.31 -26.57 -17.08
C GLU A 134 0.09 -26.05 -16.74
N GLU A 135 0.78 -26.70 -15.81
CA GLU A 135 2.15 -26.34 -15.41
C GLU A 135 3.17 -26.51 -16.55
N ALA A 136 3.08 -27.62 -17.30
CA ALA A 136 3.93 -27.88 -18.46
C ALA A 136 3.80 -26.81 -19.54
N SER A 137 2.65 -26.11 -19.63
CA SER A 137 2.34 -25.10 -20.65
C SER A 137 2.51 -25.58 -22.10
N ILE A 138 2.30 -26.87 -22.35
CA ILE A 138 2.34 -27.47 -23.68
C ILE A 138 0.99 -28.10 -23.97
N LYS A 139 0.42 -27.84 -25.16
CA LYS A 139 -0.89 -28.37 -25.56
C LYS A 139 -0.78 -29.30 -26.76
N SER A 140 -1.66 -30.29 -26.79
CA SER A 140 -1.91 -31.07 -28.02
C SER A 140 -2.41 -30.12 -29.12
N GLY A 141 -1.87 -30.28 -30.33
CA GLY A 141 -2.12 -29.44 -31.50
C GLY A 141 -1.10 -28.32 -31.75
N GLU A 142 -0.15 -28.08 -30.82
CA GLU A 142 0.94 -27.13 -31.00
C GLU A 142 2.10 -27.74 -31.81
N ALA A 143 2.96 -26.89 -32.40
CA ALA A 143 4.16 -27.36 -33.09
C ALA A 143 5.18 -27.95 -32.07
N MET A 144 5.76 -29.10 -32.40
CA MET A 144 6.78 -29.76 -31.57
C MET A 144 8.01 -28.85 -31.44
N ASP A 145 8.36 -28.47 -30.23
CA ASP A 145 9.54 -27.67 -29.90
C ASP A 145 10.32 -28.35 -28.77
N VAL A 146 11.47 -28.95 -29.12
CA VAL A 146 12.31 -29.69 -28.18
C VAL A 146 12.75 -28.81 -26.99
N PHE A 147 12.98 -27.51 -27.22
CA PHE A 147 13.36 -26.60 -26.14
C PHE A 147 12.18 -26.35 -25.18
N ALA A 148 10.97 -26.20 -25.72
CA ALA A 148 9.77 -26.05 -24.89
C ALA A 148 9.48 -27.31 -24.07
N VAL A 149 9.69 -28.50 -24.66
CA VAL A 149 9.53 -29.80 -23.98
C VAL A 149 10.51 -29.95 -22.83
N GLU A 150 11.77 -29.61 -23.04
CA GLU A 150 12.79 -29.69 -21.99
C GLU A 150 12.55 -28.66 -20.88
N GLU A 151 12.07 -27.47 -21.25
CA GLU A 151 11.68 -26.47 -20.26
C GLU A 151 10.44 -26.89 -19.46
N ALA A 152 9.48 -27.56 -20.09
CA ALA A 152 8.34 -28.17 -19.40
C ALA A 152 8.78 -29.28 -18.45
N ARG A 153 9.73 -30.14 -18.83
CA ARG A 153 10.33 -31.15 -17.94
C ARG A 153 10.89 -30.50 -16.68
N ARG A 154 11.68 -29.44 -16.84
CA ARG A 154 12.28 -28.67 -15.73
C ARG A 154 11.23 -28.01 -14.84
N ARG A 155 10.20 -27.39 -15.42
CA ARG A 155 9.10 -26.76 -14.66
C ARG A 155 8.31 -27.78 -13.85
N LEU A 156 8.02 -28.93 -14.44
CA LEU A 156 7.37 -30.01 -13.73
C LEU A 156 8.24 -30.53 -12.59
N GLU A 157 9.54 -30.71 -12.81
CA GLU A 157 10.48 -31.17 -11.77
C GLU A 157 10.53 -30.16 -10.60
N GLU A 158 10.64 -28.86 -10.90
CA GLU A 158 10.55 -27.78 -9.90
C GLU A 158 9.18 -27.77 -9.18
N TYR A 159 8.09 -28.00 -9.90
CA TYR A 159 6.74 -28.08 -9.33
C TYR A 159 6.61 -29.22 -8.31
N TYR A 160 7.22 -30.37 -8.57
CA TYR A 160 7.25 -31.46 -7.58
C TYR A 160 8.14 -31.10 -6.39
N HIS A 161 9.33 -30.54 -6.63
CA HIS A 161 10.25 -30.13 -5.54
C HIS A 161 9.62 -29.12 -4.59
N THR A 162 9.02 -28.05 -5.12
CA THR A 162 8.33 -27.01 -4.33
C THR A 162 7.12 -27.53 -3.55
N ARG A 163 6.55 -28.68 -3.95
CA ARG A 163 5.43 -29.36 -3.28
C ARG A 163 5.85 -30.42 -2.26
N GLY A 164 7.13 -30.46 -1.90
CA GLY A 164 7.66 -31.39 -0.92
C GLY A 164 8.12 -32.72 -1.50
N PHE A 165 8.40 -32.83 -2.80
CA PHE A 165 8.98 -34.03 -3.40
C PHE A 165 10.44 -33.78 -3.85
N PRO A 166 11.41 -33.69 -2.91
CA PRO A 166 12.78 -33.27 -3.24
C PRO A 166 13.57 -34.30 -4.07
N LYS A 167 13.09 -35.54 -4.14
CA LYS A 167 13.69 -36.62 -4.95
C LYS A 167 12.91 -36.92 -6.23
N ALA A 168 11.93 -36.09 -6.57
CA ALA A 168 11.19 -36.26 -7.81
C ALA A 168 12.15 -36.17 -9.00
N GLN A 169 12.00 -37.07 -9.95
CA GLN A 169 12.75 -37.06 -11.19
C GLN A 169 11.79 -37.25 -12.34
N ILE A 170 11.92 -36.39 -13.35
CA ILE A 170 11.10 -36.44 -14.56
C ILE A 170 12.01 -36.68 -15.74
N THR A 171 11.80 -37.79 -16.43
CA THR A 171 12.53 -38.17 -17.63
C THR A 171 11.61 -38.12 -18.85
N LEU A 172 12.20 -37.80 -20.00
CA LEU A 172 11.50 -37.80 -21.28
C LEU A 172 11.64 -39.16 -21.92
N PHE A 173 10.50 -39.83 -22.15
CA PHE A 173 10.46 -41.05 -22.95
C PHE A 173 10.27 -40.76 -24.44
N GLU A 174 9.50 -39.71 -24.76
CA GLU A 174 9.19 -39.22 -26.11
C GLU A 174 9.12 -37.69 -26.09
N GLY A 175 9.54 -37.00 -27.16
CA GLY A 175 9.57 -35.54 -27.26
C GLY A 175 10.97 -34.92 -27.21
N GLY A 176 12.01 -35.75 -27.18
CA GLY A 176 13.42 -35.32 -27.19
C GLY A 176 13.99 -35.11 -28.59
N LYS A 177 13.26 -35.51 -29.65
CA LYS A 177 13.69 -35.36 -31.04
C LYS A 177 12.75 -34.41 -31.80
N PRO A 178 13.26 -33.63 -32.77
CA PRO A 178 12.42 -32.72 -33.56
C PRO A 178 11.32 -33.40 -34.39
N ASP A 179 11.44 -34.70 -34.66
CA ASP A 179 10.51 -35.48 -35.49
C ASP A 179 9.48 -36.29 -34.66
N ASP A 180 9.56 -36.21 -33.33
CA ASP A 180 8.63 -36.90 -32.45
C ASP A 180 7.21 -36.31 -32.59
N GLN A 181 6.18 -37.15 -32.49
CA GLN A 181 4.78 -36.76 -32.67
C GLN A 181 4.03 -36.57 -31.36
N GLY A 182 4.62 -36.94 -30.23
CA GLY A 182 4.05 -36.77 -28.89
C GLY A 182 5.12 -36.54 -27.83
N VAL A 183 4.68 -36.11 -26.65
CA VAL A 183 5.54 -36.00 -25.47
C VAL A 183 5.07 -36.97 -24.40
N VAL A 184 5.99 -37.76 -23.86
CA VAL A 184 5.72 -38.67 -22.76
C VAL A 184 6.69 -38.38 -21.63
N PHE A 185 6.16 -37.84 -20.53
CA PHE A 185 6.89 -37.61 -19.30
C PHE A 185 6.74 -38.83 -18.38
N LEU A 186 7.87 -39.47 -18.07
CA LEU A 186 7.96 -40.49 -17.02
C LEU A 186 8.33 -39.80 -15.71
N ILE A 187 7.41 -39.84 -14.75
CA ILE A 187 7.53 -39.17 -13.46
C ILE A 187 7.79 -40.22 -12.39
N ASN A 188 8.94 -40.12 -11.74
CA ASN A 188 9.19 -40.75 -10.45
C ASN A 188 8.99 -39.68 -9.37
N GLU A 189 7.84 -39.66 -8.71
CA GLU A 189 7.50 -38.63 -7.72
C GLU A 189 8.37 -38.71 -6.46
N GLY A 190 8.86 -39.90 -6.11
CA GLY A 190 9.54 -40.13 -4.82
C GLY A 190 8.59 -40.00 -3.61
N THR A 191 9.17 -39.87 -2.42
CA THR A 191 8.43 -39.71 -1.15
C THR A 191 8.17 -38.23 -0.86
N LYS A 192 6.94 -37.89 -0.47
CA LYS A 192 6.61 -36.54 -0.01
C LYS A 192 7.23 -36.30 1.36
N GLN A 193 7.97 -35.21 1.50
CA GLN A 193 8.61 -34.80 2.74
C GLN A 193 7.93 -33.56 3.32
N ARG A 194 7.76 -33.57 4.64
CA ARG A 194 7.15 -32.49 5.42
C ARG A 194 8.01 -32.11 6.61
N VAL A 195 8.07 -30.82 6.90
CA VAL A 195 8.75 -30.30 8.08
C VAL A 195 7.88 -30.60 9.30
N LEU A 196 8.39 -31.45 10.20
CA LEU A 196 7.76 -31.76 11.47
C LEU A 196 8.01 -30.62 12.48
N TRP A 197 9.28 -30.23 12.61
CA TRP A 197 9.71 -29.18 13.52
C TRP A 197 11.03 -28.55 13.07
N THR A 198 11.25 -27.30 13.47
CA THR A 198 12.51 -26.59 13.25
C THR A 198 13.17 -26.25 14.58
N LYS A 199 14.41 -26.70 14.78
CA LYS A 199 15.24 -26.45 15.97
C LYS A 199 16.41 -25.53 15.65
N PHE A 200 16.89 -24.84 16.67
CA PHE A 200 18.10 -24.02 16.61
C PHE A 200 19.00 -24.44 17.75
N GLU A 201 20.29 -24.59 17.46
CA GLU A 201 21.30 -24.92 18.46
C GLU A 201 22.47 -23.94 18.34
N GLY A 202 23.06 -23.55 19.48
CA GLY A 202 24.18 -22.60 19.51
C GLY A 202 23.78 -21.11 19.49
N ASN A 203 22.48 -20.80 19.44
CA ASN A 203 21.97 -19.43 19.58
C ASN A 203 21.95 -18.98 21.04
N THR A 204 22.64 -17.88 21.37
CA THR A 204 22.65 -17.30 22.73
C THR A 204 21.99 -15.92 22.80
N ILE A 205 22.03 -15.18 21.69
CA ILE A 205 21.52 -13.80 21.63
C ILE A 205 20.10 -13.72 21.06
N ALA A 206 19.77 -14.60 20.12
CA ALA A 206 18.46 -14.67 19.51
C ALA A 206 17.71 -15.91 19.98
N THR A 207 16.45 -15.74 20.40
CA THR A 207 15.60 -16.87 20.80
C THR A 207 15.17 -17.69 19.58
N ASP A 208 14.90 -18.99 19.77
CA ASP A 208 14.36 -19.86 18.72
C ASP A 208 13.12 -19.25 18.06
N ALA A 209 12.22 -18.68 18.87
CA ALA A 209 11.03 -18.02 18.37
C ALA A 209 11.38 -16.87 17.41
N ARG A 210 12.43 -16.08 17.71
CA ARG A 210 12.90 -15.01 16.84
C ARG A 210 13.56 -15.54 15.57
N LEU A 211 14.37 -16.59 15.66
CA LEU A 211 15.01 -17.18 14.48
C LEU A 211 13.99 -17.86 13.56
N ARG A 212 12.95 -18.48 14.12
CA ARG A 212 11.79 -18.99 13.36
C ARG A 212 11.07 -17.91 12.55
N THR A 213 11.10 -16.64 12.97
CA THR A 213 10.51 -15.56 12.16
C THR A 213 11.36 -15.15 10.98
N GLN A 214 12.67 -15.47 10.96
CA GLN A 214 13.58 -15.10 9.88
C GLN A 214 13.59 -16.11 8.72
N ILE A 215 13.05 -17.31 8.95
CA ILE A 215 13.00 -18.39 7.98
C ILE A 215 11.62 -18.54 7.34
N LYS A 216 11.58 -19.03 6.10
CA LYS A 216 10.35 -19.38 5.40
C LYS A 216 9.93 -20.82 5.69
N THR A 217 10.89 -21.73 5.82
CA THR A 217 10.66 -23.14 6.12
C THR A 217 10.01 -23.27 7.49
N LYS A 218 8.71 -23.57 7.53
CA LYS A 218 7.93 -23.64 8.77
C LYS A 218 7.23 -25.00 8.89
N PRO A 219 7.08 -25.51 10.12
CA PRO A 219 6.19 -26.65 10.36
C PRO A 219 4.76 -26.26 9.99
N GLY A 220 3.98 -27.21 9.49
CA GLY A 220 2.57 -26.96 9.15
C GLY A 220 1.76 -26.55 10.39
N ILE A 221 0.91 -25.52 10.27
CA ILE A 221 0.00 -25.07 11.33
C ILE A 221 -1.45 -25.13 10.82
N LEU A 222 -2.28 -25.97 11.46
CA LEU A 222 -3.69 -26.20 11.13
C LEU A 222 -3.94 -26.55 9.64
N TRP A 223 -5.20 -26.68 9.24
CA TRP A 223 -5.65 -27.13 7.91
C TRP A 223 -5.30 -26.21 6.72
N ILE A 224 -4.61 -25.08 6.94
CA ILE A 224 -4.36 -24.02 5.93
C ILE A 224 -2.90 -24.01 5.43
N PHE A 225 -1.91 -24.36 6.26
CA PHE A 225 -0.49 -24.34 5.88
C PHE A 225 0.08 -25.75 5.77
N GLN A 226 0.47 -26.17 4.56
CA GLN A 226 1.21 -27.43 4.37
C GLN A 226 2.70 -27.16 4.54
N GLY A 227 3.33 -27.71 5.59
CA GLY A 227 4.78 -27.61 5.82
C GLY A 227 5.58 -28.47 4.85
N GLU A 228 5.48 -28.19 3.55
CA GLU A 228 6.18 -28.89 2.47
C GLU A 228 7.68 -28.53 2.49
N VAL A 229 8.54 -29.52 2.23
CA VAL A 229 10.00 -29.32 2.25
C VAL A 229 10.49 -28.87 0.89
N ASP A 230 11.06 -27.67 0.81
CA ASP A 230 11.83 -27.21 -0.35
C ASP A 230 13.32 -27.02 0.04
N ALA A 231 14.20 -27.75 -0.64
CA ALA A 231 15.65 -27.68 -0.39
C ALA A 231 16.23 -26.29 -0.68
N LYS A 232 15.70 -25.60 -1.69
CA LYS A 232 16.13 -24.26 -2.07
C LYS A 232 15.71 -23.24 -1.02
N GLU A 233 14.50 -23.36 -0.47
CA GLU A 233 14.05 -22.49 0.62
C GLU A 233 14.89 -22.67 1.89
N ILE A 234 15.29 -23.90 2.21
CA ILE A 234 16.18 -24.18 3.35
C ILE A 234 17.55 -23.51 3.17
N ASP A 235 18.12 -23.56 1.97
CA ASP A 235 19.40 -22.89 1.69
C ASP A 235 19.26 -21.35 1.67
N GLU A 236 18.12 -20.82 1.21
CA GLU A 236 17.80 -19.40 1.38
C GLU A 236 17.66 -19.01 2.85
N ASP A 237 17.08 -19.87 3.68
CA ASP A 237 16.92 -19.66 5.11
C ASP A 237 18.27 -19.61 5.85
N LEU A 238 19.23 -20.45 5.48
CA LEU A 238 20.61 -20.35 5.96
C LEU A 238 21.23 -18.98 5.68
N ASN A 239 21.04 -18.47 4.46
CA ASN A 239 21.53 -17.16 4.07
C ASN A 239 20.81 -16.03 4.82
N ARG A 240 19.49 -16.14 5.05
CA ARG A 240 18.72 -15.18 5.85
C ARG A 240 19.19 -15.14 7.30
N LEU A 241 19.38 -16.30 7.94
CA LEU A 241 19.90 -16.39 9.30
C LEU A 241 21.32 -15.81 9.38
N THR A 242 22.18 -16.10 8.38
CA THR A 242 23.56 -15.59 8.36
C THR A 242 23.56 -14.06 8.21
N ALA A 243 22.73 -13.53 7.32
CA ALA A 243 22.56 -12.10 7.16
C ALA A 243 21.98 -11.44 8.44
N TYR A 244 21.04 -12.09 9.12
CA TYR A 244 20.46 -11.60 10.38
C TYR A 244 21.53 -11.45 11.47
N TYR A 245 22.35 -12.49 11.70
CA TYR A 245 23.43 -12.45 12.67
C TYR A 245 24.50 -11.41 12.32
N ARG A 246 24.95 -11.36 11.05
CA ARG A 246 25.88 -10.32 10.58
C ARG A 246 25.32 -8.91 10.78
N GLY A 247 24.02 -8.74 10.59
CA GLY A 247 23.30 -7.50 10.85
C GLY A 247 23.33 -7.06 12.32
N LEU A 248 23.44 -7.99 13.28
CA LEU A 248 23.56 -7.70 14.72
C LEU A 248 25.00 -7.49 15.20
N GLY A 249 25.96 -7.48 14.27
CA GLY A 249 27.39 -7.30 14.56
C GLY A 249 28.20 -8.59 14.64
N PHE A 250 27.63 -9.74 14.28
CA PHE A 250 28.33 -11.03 14.25
C PHE A 250 28.89 -11.33 12.86
N PHE A 251 29.92 -10.60 12.44
CA PHE A 251 30.46 -10.69 11.08
C PHE A 251 31.07 -12.05 10.72
N ARG A 252 31.51 -12.80 11.74
CA ARG A 252 32.08 -14.15 11.59
C ARG A 252 31.07 -15.28 11.81
N ALA A 253 29.78 -14.97 11.95
CA ALA A 253 28.75 -15.97 12.16
C ALA A 253 28.70 -16.99 11.01
N ARG A 254 28.54 -18.26 11.37
CA ARG A 254 28.36 -19.40 10.46
C ARG A 254 27.14 -20.18 10.92
N ILE A 255 26.22 -20.44 10.00
CA ILE A 255 25.07 -21.31 10.27
C ILE A 255 25.16 -22.54 9.37
N GLY A 256 25.09 -23.71 9.98
CA GLY A 256 24.94 -25.00 9.32
C GLY A 256 23.51 -25.52 9.44
N ARG A 257 23.23 -26.64 8.76
CA ARG A 257 21.97 -27.37 8.88
C ARG A 257 22.21 -28.86 9.05
N GLU A 258 21.36 -29.49 9.84
CA GLU A 258 21.26 -30.94 9.99
C GLU A 258 19.81 -31.36 9.70
N LEU A 259 19.67 -32.47 8.97
CA LEU A 259 18.39 -33.01 8.52
C LEU A 259 18.18 -34.39 9.13
N GLU A 260 17.26 -34.50 10.08
CA GLU A 260 16.86 -35.76 10.70
C GLU A 260 15.54 -36.23 10.12
N TYR A 261 15.52 -37.45 9.57
CA TYR A 261 14.32 -38.04 8.98
C TYR A 261 13.72 -39.10 9.92
N ASP A 262 12.40 -39.16 9.96
CA ASP A 262 11.66 -40.27 10.58
C ASP A 262 11.88 -41.59 9.84
N ASP A 263 11.50 -42.72 10.44
CA ASP A 263 11.69 -44.09 9.90
C ASP A 263 11.11 -44.23 8.48
N ASP A 264 9.93 -43.64 8.24
CA ASP A 264 9.25 -43.64 6.95
C ASP A 264 9.77 -42.56 5.96
N ARG A 265 10.72 -41.71 6.39
CA ARG A 265 11.31 -40.58 5.63
C ARG A 265 10.32 -39.55 5.07
N GLU A 266 9.09 -39.54 5.59
CA GLU A 266 8.05 -38.55 5.26
C GLU A 266 8.16 -37.28 6.10
N TRP A 267 8.63 -37.41 7.35
CA TRP A 267 8.78 -36.29 8.28
C TRP A 267 10.26 -35.93 8.46
N LEU A 268 10.54 -34.63 8.41
CA LEU A 268 11.88 -34.05 8.55
C LEU A 268 11.89 -33.11 9.77
N THR A 269 12.85 -33.33 10.68
CA THR A 269 13.24 -32.35 11.68
C THR A 269 14.47 -31.60 11.16
N LEU A 270 14.32 -30.28 11.00
CA LEU A 270 15.38 -29.40 10.52
C LEU A 270 16.05 -28.70 11.71
N THR A 271 17.34 -28.95 11.92
CA THR A 271 18.12 -28.31 12.99
C THR A 271 19.14 -27.35 12.37
N PHE A 272 19.04 -26.07 12.71
CA PHE A 272 20.03 -25.07 12.34
C PHE A 272 21.09 -24.95 13.44
N ILE A 273 22.34 -25.23 13.10
CA ILE A 273 23.48 -25.16 14.03
C ILE A 273 24.14 -23.80 13.84
N VAL A 274 24.11 -22.95 14.86
CA VAL A 274 24.60 -21.57 14.83
C VAL A 274 25.91 -21.46 15.57
N ASP A 275 26.96 -21.03 14.87
CA ASP A 275 28.20 -20.51 15.46
C ASP A 275 28.18 -18.99 15.29
N GLU A 276 27.86 -18.27 16.36
CA GLU A 276 27.67 -16.81 16.34
C GLU A 276 29.00 -16.06 16.10
N GLY A 277 30.12 -16.57 16.60
CA GLY A 277 31.41 -15.86 16.62
C GLY A 277 31.40 -14.59 17.52
N PRO A 278 32.47 -13.77 17.50
CA PRO A 278 32.54 -12.56 18.31
C PRO A 278 31.63 -11.45 17.77
N ARG A 279 30.96 -10.72 18.69
CA ARG A 279 30.17 -9.53 18.36
C ARG A 279 31.07 -8.30 18.30
N TYR A 280 30.90 -7.49 17.26
CA TYR A 280 31.71 -6.30 17.04
C TYR A 280 31.11 -5.06 17.72
N VAL A 281 31.96 -4.32 18.43
CA VAL A 281 31.65 -3.01 19.05
C VAL A 281 32.17 -1.89 18.15
N VAL A 282 31.37 -0.84 17.99
CA VAL A 282 31.77 0.38 17.28
C VAL A 282 32.72 1.17 18.17
N ARG A 283 34.01 1.22 17.81
CA ARG A 283 35.03 1.95 18.56
C ARG A 283 34.98 3.45 18.26
N ASN A 284 34.92 3.82 16.99
CA ASN A 284 34.87 5.21 16.56
C ASN A 284 33.87 5.41 15.41
N VAL A 285 33.26 6.59 15.37
CA VAL A 285 32.41 7.04 14.26
C VAL A 285 33.04 8.27 13.64
N ALA A 286 33.40 8.18 12.36
CA ALA A 286 34.06 9.26 11.63
C ALA A 286 33.25 9.64 10.40
N PHE A 287 33.38 10.91 9.98
CA PHE A 287 32.76 11.44 8.78
C PHE A 287 33.86 11.98 7.87
N ILE A 288 33.74 11.69 6.58
CA ILE A 288 34.67 12.17 5.55
C ILE A 288 33.84 12.87 4.48
N GLY A 289 34.25 14.07 4.09
CA GLY A 289 33.61 14.84 3.02
C GLY A 289 32.52 15.82 3.47
N ASN A 290 32.24 15.94 4.78
CA ASN A 290 31.31 16.93 5.31
C ASN A 290 31.97 18.33 5.42
N THR A 291 31.65 19.23 4.49
CA THR A 291 32.08 20.65 4.53
C THR A 291 30.93 21.62 4.78
N LYS A 292 29.69 21.26 4.40
CA LYS A 292 28.49 22.10 4.59
C LYS A 292 27.88 21.95 5.99
N PHE A 293 28.06 20.79 6.61
CA PHE A 293 27.58 20.52 7.98
C PHE A 293 28.73 20.11 8.90
N SER A 294 28.72 20.62 10.13
CA SER A 294 29.70 20.24 11.13
C SER A 294 29.47 18.80 11.61
N THR A 295 30.57 18.15 11.99
CA THR A 295 30.54 16.78 12.55
C THR A 295 29.65 16.68 13.78
N ASP A 296 29.65 17.71 14.64
CA ASP A 296 28.79 17.77 15.85
C ASP A 296 27.30 17.87 15.53
N ARG A 297 26.94 18.37 14.35
CA ARG A 297 25.54 18.41 13.91
C ARG A 297 25.11 17.05 13.37
N LEU A 298 25.97 16.40 12.59
CA LEU A 298 25.69 15.06 12.03
C LEU A 298 25.70 13.97 13.11
N SER A 299 26.51 14.10 14.16
CA SER A 299 26.63 13.10 15.23
C SER A 299 25.48 13.11 16.25
N ARG A 300 24.72 14.21 16.36
CA ARG A 300 23.65 14.38 17.35
C ARG A 300 22.50 13.39 17.18
N ASP A 301 22.10 13.17 15.93
CA ASP A 301 20.92 12.38 15.57
C ASP A 301 21.26 10.92 15.21
N LEU A 302 22.52 10.50 15.38
CA LEU A 302 22.94 9.12 15.15
C LEU A 302 22.46 8.19 16.27
N LYS A 303 21.94 7.03 15.85
CA LYS A 303 21.61 5.90 16.72
C LYS A 303 22.87 5.16 17.14
N LEU A 304 23.79 4.86 16.20
CA LEU A 304 25.06 4.20 16.51
C LEU A 304 26.09 5.18 17.04
N LYS A 305 26.50 4.95 18.29
CA LYS A 305 27.54 5.73 18.98
C LYS A 305 28.74 4.84 19.33
N SER A 306 29.88 5.49 19.57
CA SER A 306 31.07 4.82 20.09
C SER A 306 30.73 4.06 21.39
N GLY A 307 31.22 2.82 21.50
CA GLY A 307 30.98 1.90 22.61
C GLY A 307 29.74 1.00 22.45
N GLN A 308 28.89 1.23 21.46
CA GLN A 308 27.72 0.38 21.20
C GLN A 308 28.06 -0.79 20.28
N TYR A 309 27.30 -1.88 20.39
CA TYR A 309 27.41 -2.99 19.44
C TYR A 309 26.94 -2.57 18.06
N PHE A 310 27.63 -3.04 17.02
CA PHE A 310 27.22 -2.78 15.65
C PHE A 310 25.81 -3.34 15.39
N ASN A 311 24.96 -2.53 14.77
CA ASN A 311 23.65 -2.94 14.28
C ASN A 311 23.42 -2.34 12.89
N GLN A 312 23.24 -3.19 11.88
CA GLN A 312 23.07 -2.78 10.49
C GLN A 312 21.80 -1.98 10.27
N ALA A 313 20.72 -2.25 11.01
CA ALA A 313 19.46 -1.51 10.89
C ALA A 313 19.64 -0.06 11.42
N GLU A 314 20.36 0.11 12.52
CA GLU A 314 20.70 1.42 13.07
C GLU A 314 21.65 2.17 12.14
N MET A 315 22.68 1.51 11.60
CA MET A 315 23.57 2.10 10.58
C MET A 315 22.81 2.58 9.34
N ARG A 316 21.85 1.79 8.84
CA ARG A 316 21.01 2.22 7.71
C ARG A 316 20.13 3.40 8.07
N SER A 317 19.58 3.42 9.28
CA SER A 317 18.83 4.56 9.81
C SER A 317 19.70 5.81 9.86
N ASP A 318 20.93 5.69 10.33
CA ASP A 318 21.91 6.78 10.42
C ASP A 318 22.25 7.34 9.05
N VAL A 319 22.54 6.48 8.06
CA VAL A 319 22.76 6.90 6.66
C VAL A 319 21.55 7.66 6.11
N SER A 320 20.33 7.18 6.39
CA SER A 320 19.11 7.88 5.98
C SER A 320 18.97 9.24 6.66
N SER A 321 19.20 9.32 7.98
CA SER A 321 19.12 10.57 8.74
C SER A 321 20.13 11.62 8.24
N ILE A 322 21.36 11.20 7.94
CA ILE A 322 22.38 12.08 7.35
C ILE A 322 21.89 12.56 5.98
N ARG A 323 21.50 11.64 5.09
CA ARG A 323 21.00 11.99 3.75
C ARG A 323 19.80 12.94 3.80
N ASP A 324 18.89 12.74 4.75
CA ASP A 324 17.71 13.57 4.92
C ASP A 324 18.06 14.95 5.48
N THR A 325 19.10 15.06 6.31
CA THR A 325 19.65 16.35 6.80
C THR A 325 20.20 17.19 5.64
N TYR A 326 20.93 16.57 4.71
CA TYR A 326 21.42 17.22 3.49
C TYR A 326 20.27 17.55 2.53
N GLY A 327 19.38 16.59 2.29
CA GLY A 327 18.22 16.73 1.41
C GLY A 327 17.23 17.80 1.87
N ALA A 328 17.11 18.06 3.19
CA ALA A 328 16.25 19.09 3.77
C ALA A 328 16.58 20.52 3.31
N VAL A 329 17.83 20.77 2.89
CA VAL A 329 18.29 22.11 2.50
C VAL A 329 18.64 22.22 1.01
N GLY A 330 18.36 21.18 0.20
CA GLY A 330 18.57 21.22 -1.26
C GLY A 330 19.65 20.30 -1.82
N TYR A 331 20.40 19.57 -0.99
CA TYR A 331 21.47 18.66 -1.43
C TYR A 331 20.92 17.26 -1.75
N VAL A 332 20.06 17.16 -2.77
CA VAL A 332 19.30 15.94 -3.09
C VAL A 332 20.11 14.81 -3.73
N PHE A 333 21.26 15.14 -4.33
CA PHE A 333 22.22 14.18 -4.88
C PHE A 333 23.37 13.88 -3.92
N SER A 334 23.21 14.19 -2.63
CA SER A 334 24.18 13.75 -1.62
C SER A 334 24.24 12.22 -1.56
N ASP A 335 25.45 11.67 -1.69
CA ASP A 335 25.70 10.24 -1.56
C ASP A 335 26.41 9.96 -0.24
N VAL A 336 25.82 9.07 0.57
CA VAL A 336 26.32 8.74 1.91
C VAL A 336 26.58 7.24 1.96
N LYS A 337 27.84 6.86 2.05
CA LYS A 337 28.29 5.47 2.10
C LYS A 337 28.87 5.16 3.48
N ALA A 338 28.26 4.21 4.18
CA ALA A 338 28.82 3.66 5.41
C ALA A 338 29.85 2.57 5.10
N ASP A 339 31.06 2.73 5.61
CA ASP A 339 32.19 1.81 5.47
C ASP A 339 32.62 1.29 6.86
N PRO A 340 32.17 0.09 7.27
CA PRO A 340 32.63 -0.56 8.49
C PRO A 340 34.07 -1.07 8.30
N ARG A 341 35.02 -0.45 8.99
CA ARG A 341 36.44 -0.81 8.95
C ARG A 341 36.80 -1.73 10.11
N PHE A 342 37.07 -2.98 9.79
CA PHE A 342 37.52 -3.98 10.76
C PHE A 342 38.97 -3.75 11.15
N LEU A 343 39.24 -3.81 12.46
CA LEU A 343 40.60 -3.70 13.00
C LEU A 343 41.27 -5.07 13.05
N GLU A 344 42.59 -5.09 13.24
CA GLU A 344 43.36 -6.33 13.42
C GLU A 344 42.91 -7.11 14.66
N GLU A 345 42.50 -6.39 15.71
CA GLU A 345 41.89 -6.98 16.90
C GLU A 345 40.44 -7.41 16.62
N PRO A 346 40.11 -8.71 16.75
CA PRO A 346 38.76 -9.20 16.54
C PRO A 346 37.81 -8.63 17.60
N GLY A 347 36.62 -8.18 17.16
CA GLY A 347 35.56 -7.68 18.05
C GLY A 347 35.41 -6.16 18.10
N GLN A 348 36.25 -5.39 17.38
CA GLN A 348 36.09 -3.94 17.23
C GLN A 348 36.07 -3.52 15.76
N LEU A 349 35.29 -2.48 15.45
CA LEU A 349 35.29 -1.83 14.15
C LEU A 349 35.18 -0.31 14.28
N ASP A 350 35.72 0.41 13.30
CA ASP A 350 35.46 1.83 13.12
C ASP A 350 34.41 2.02 12.03
N LEU A 351 33.44 2.89 12.26
CA LEU A 351 32.39 3.19 11.29
C LEU A 351 32.69 4.53 10.61
N VAL A 352 32.96 4.49 9.31
CA VAL A 352 33.29 5.69 8.53
C VAL A 352 32.14 6.01 7.58
N TYR A 353 31.52 7.17 7.73
CA TYR A 353 30.54 7.70 6.81
C TYR A 353 31.22 8.59 5.77
N ASN A 354 31.34 8.11 4.54
CA ASN A 354 31.85 8.88 3.42
C ASN A 354 30.69 9.63 2.76
N ILE A 355 30.76 10.96 2.75
CA ILE A 355 29.72 11.86 2.28
C ILE A 355 30.24 12.62 1.06
N GLU A 356 29.57 12.43 -0.08
CA GLU A 356 29.69 13.28 -1.26
C GLU A 356 28.52 14.26 -1.22
N GLU A 357 28.76 15.51 -0.82
CA GLU A 357 27.67 16.46 -0.48
C GLU A 357 26.86 16.92 -1.71
N GLY A 358 27.51 17.01 -2.88
CA GLY A 358 26.89 17.47 -4.12
C GLY A 358 26.46 18.94 -4.08
N GLU A 359 25.67 19.34 -5.08
CA GLU A 359 25.20 20.72 -5.24
C GLU A 359 23.80 20.95 -4.66
N ARG A 360 23.47 22.23 -4.43
CA ARG A 360 22.15 22.65 -3.91
C ARG A 360 21.20 22.99 -5.06
N TYR A 361 20.03 22.36 -5.08
CA TYR A 361 19.03 22.55 -6.13
C TYR A 361 17.76 23.27 -5.65
N ARG A 362 17.15 24.01 -6.58
CA ARG A 362 15.78 24.52 -6.51
C ARG A 362 14.87 23.76 -7.46
N VAL A 363 13.59 23.70 -7.14
CA VAL A 363 12.56 23.03 -7.94
C VAL A 363 12.39 23.80 -9.25
N GLY A 364 12.70 23.13 -10.36
CA GLY A 364 12.47 23.63 -11.71
C GLY A 364 11.03 23.40 -12.17
N ARG A 365 10.85 23.12 -13.47
CA ARG A 365 9.53 22.78 -14.03
C ARG A 365 9.09 21.40 -13.52
N ILE A 366 7.80 21.25 -13.27
CA ILE A 366 7.18 19.97 -12.87
C ILE A 366 6.41 19.42 -14.06
N ASN A 367 6.92 18.34 -14.67
CA ASN A 367 6.37 17.70 -15.85
C ASN A 367 5.65 16.41 -15.46
N VAL A 368 4.35 16.48 -15.23
CA VAL A 368 3.54 15.34 -14.81
C VAL A 368 3.33 14.38 -15.98
N GLN A 369 3.65 13.10 -15.78
CA GLN A 369 3.42 12.02 -16.75
C GLN A 369 2.43 11.01 -16.16
N ILE A 370 1.26 10.89 -16.79
CA ILE A 370 0.21 9.93 -16.39
C ILE A 370 0.12 8.85 -17.47
N LYS A 371 0.44 7.61 -17.10
CA LYS A 371 0.39 6.42 -17.94
C LYS A 371 -0.96 5.72 -17.77
N GLY A 372 -1.46 5.10 -18.84
CA GLY A 372 -2.73 4.36 -18.89
C GLY A 372 -3.31 4.39 -20.30
N GLU A 373 -4.17 3.43 -20.65
CA GLU A 373 -4.82 3.42 -21.99
C GLU A 373 -5.67 4.68 -22.22
N TYR A 374 -6.23 5.25 -21.14
CA TYR A 374 -6.97 6.51 -21.15
C TYR A 374 -6.76 7.28 -19.84
N ALA A 375 -5.64 7.99 -19.71
CA ALA A 375 -5.43 8.88 -18.56
C ALA A 375 -6.50 10.00 -18.56
N HIS A 376 -7.38 9.99 -17.56
CA HIS A 376 -8.46 10.97 -17.40
C HIS A 376 -8.14 12.01 -16.34
N THR A 377 -7.22 11.72 -15.43
CA THR A 377 -6.85 12.61 -14.34
C THR A 377 -6.20 13.90 -14.87
N LYS A 378 -6.71 15.06 -14.42
CA LYS A 378 -6.17 16.38 -14.77
C LYS A 378 -4.80 16.58 -14.12
N ILE A 379 -3.91 17.31 -14.80
CA ILE A 379 -2.57 17.64 -14.27
C ILE A 379 -2.65 18.42 -12.96
N ASN A 380 -3.60 19.37 -12.84
CA ASN A 380 -3.79 20.13 -11.61
C ASN A 380 -4.13 19.24 -10.41
N THR A 381 -4.85 18.13 -10.61
CA THR A 381 -5.15 17.16 -9.55
C THR A 381 -3.89 16.58 -8.92
N VAL A 382 -2.82 16.40 -9.72
CA VAL A 382 -1.50 15.98 -9.26
C VAL A 382 -0.75 17.13 -8.60
N LEU A 383 -0.69 18.30 -9.26
CA LEU A 383 0.05 19.46 -8.75
C LEU A 383 -0.49 19.95 -7.40
N ASN A 384 -1.81 19.98 -7.21
CA ASN A 384 -2.45 20.37 -5.96
C ASN A 384 -2.10 19.43 -4.79
N ARG A 385 -1.71 18.19 -5.10
CA ARG A 385 -1.28 17.17 -4.12
C ARG A 385 0.23 17.15 -3.89
N MET A 386 1.00 17.99 -4.58
CA MET A 386 2.44 18.20 -4.33
C MET A 386 2.63 19.44 -3.46
N SER A 387 3.55 19.40 -2.49
CA SER A 387 3.85 20.57 -1.64
C SER A 387 4.84 21.51 -2.31
N LEU A 388 5.78 20.94 -3.06
CA LEU A 388 6.84 21.68 -3.75
C LEU A 388 6.31 22.39 -4.99
N ARG A 389 6.68 23.67 -5.11
CA ARG A 389 6.36 24.52 -6.26
C ARG A 389 7.64 24.93 -6.99
N PRO A 390 7.55 25.23 -8.29
CA PRO A 390 8.67 25.83 -9.02
C PRO A 390 9.20 27.07 -8.29
N GLY A 391 10.50 27.11 -7.98
CA GLY A 391 11.11 28.17 -7.15
C GLY A 391 11.63 27.69 -5.79
N ASP A 392 10.96 26.71 -5.20
CA ASP A 392 11.26 26.24 -3.84
C ASP A 392 12.63 25.56 -3.79
N ILE A 393 13.24 25.51 -2.60
CA ILE A 393 14.41 24.65 -2.39
C ILE A 393 13.93 23.21 -2.46
N VAL A 394 14.64 22.35 -3.18
CA VAL A 394 14.23 20.94 -3.28
C VAL A 394 14.43 20.28 -1.91
N ASP A 395 13.35 19.92 -1.23
CA ASP A 395 13.41 19.12 -0.01
C ASP A 395 13.02 17.67 -0.32
N ILE A 396 13.95 16.73 -0.12
CA ILE A 396 13.71 15.31 -0.39
C ILE A 396 12.62 14.71 0.52
N ARG A 397 12.44 15.26 1.72
CA ARG A 397 11.41 14.84 2.66
C ARG A 397 10.04 15.25 2.14
N GLU A 398 9.93 16.45 1.57
CA GLU A 398 8.72 16.94 0.92
C GLU A 398 8.41 16.23 -0.40
N LEU A 399 9.43 15.83 -1.16
CA LEU A 399 9.25 14.96 -2.34
C LEU A 399 8.62 13.62 -1.93
N ARG A 400 9.21 12.94 -0.94
CA ARG A 400 8.66 11.68 -0.41
C ARG A 400 7.28 11.88 0.23
N ALA A 401 7.01 13.00 0.89
CA ALA A 401 5.69 13.35 1.41
C ALA A 401 4.66 13.57 0.29
N SER A 402 5.06 14.19 -0.82
CA SER A 402 4.24 14.33 -2.03
C SER A 402 3.94 12.98 -2.67
N GLU A 403 4.95 12.09 -2.80
CA GLU A 403 4.75 10.71 -3.26
C GLU A 403 3.78 9.94 -2.36
N ARG A 404 3.92 10.06 -1.03
CA ARG A 404 2.99 9.45 -0.07
C ARG A 404 1.56 9.97 -0.23
N ARG A 405 1.37 11.28 -0.44
CA ARG A 405 0.05 11.87 -0.71
C ARG A 405 -0.56 11.39 -2.01
N LEU A 406 0.24 11.32 -3.08
CA LEU A 406 -0.20 10.77 -4.37
C LEU A 406 -0.59 9.30 -4.22
N LYS A 407 0.20 8.50 -3.48
CA LYS A 407 -0.11 7.11 -3.15
C LYS A 407 -1.39 6.98 -2.30
N ALA A 408 -1.54 7.82 -1.28
CA ALA A 408 -2.69 7.80 -0.38
C ALA A 408 -3.99 8.30 -1.03
N SER A 409 -3.89 9.04 -2.14
CA SER A 409 -5.06 9.58 -2.85
C SER A 409 -5.99 8.52 -3.44
N GLY A 410 -5.49 7.30 -3.67
CA GLY A 410 -6.26 6.24 -4.34
C GLY A 410 -6.49 6.47 -5.84
N LEU A 411 -5.95 7.54 -6.43
CA LEU A 411 -6.10 7.87 -7.86
C LEU A 411 -5.12 7.11 -8.77
N PHE A 412 -4.04 6.58 -8.21
CA PHE A 412 -2.93 5.99 -8.94
C PHE A 412 -2.65 4.54 -8.52
N GLU A 413 -2.17 3.72 -9.45
CA GLU A 413 -1.88 2.30 -9.24
C GLU A 413 -0.71 2.14 -8.26
N VAL A 414 -0.90 1.25 -7.29
CA VAL A 414 0.12 0.86 -6.32
C VAL A 414 0.21 -0.66 -6.33
N ASP A 415 1.13 -1.17 -7.14
CA ASP A 415 1.43 -2.59 -7.24
C ASP A 415 2.89 -2.85 -6.83
N PRO A 416 3.13 -3.31 -5.59
CA PRO A 416 4.47 -3.64 -5.11
C PRO A 416 5.14 -4.76 -5.93
N THR A 417 4.35 -5.67 -6.52
CA THR A 417 4.88 -6.83 -7.27
C THR A 417 5.40 -6.43 -8.64
N LYS A 418 4.76 -5.44 -9.27
CA LYS A 418 5.22 -4.84 -10.54
C LYS A 418 6.18 -3.67 -10.34
N GLY A 419 6.37 -3.21 -9.09
CA GLY A 419 7.14 -2.01 -8.78
C GLY A 419 6.48 -0.72 -9.27
N VAL A 420 5.16 -0.74 -9.49
CA VAL A 420 4.38 0.40 -9.96
C VAL A 420 3.88 1.16 -8.74
N ALA A 421 4.37 2.37 -8.53
CA ALA A 421 3.87 3.29 -7.52
C ALA A 421 4.15 4.73 -8.00
N PRO A 422 3.37 5.72 -7.54
CA PRO A 422 3.66 7.12 -7.79
C PRO A 422 5.09 7.45 -7.38
N LYS A 423 5.91 7.89 -8.35
CA LYS A 423 7.30 8.24 -8.10
C LYS A 423 7.63 9.56 -8.77
N ILE A 424 8.29 10.45 -8.05
CA ILE A 424 8.79 11.70 -8.60
C ILE A 424 10.22 11.45 -9.09
N VAL A 425 10.38 11.33 -10.40
CA VAL A 425 11.68 11.14 -11.01
C VAL A 425 12.33 12.49 -11.20
N PHE A 426 13.60 12.59 -10.81
CA PHE A 426 14.45 13.73 -11.03
C PHE A 426 15.84 13.23 -11.39
N SER A 427 16.53 13.97 -12.26
CA SER A 427 17.91 13.68 -12.66
C SER A 427 18.67 14.99 -12.73
N PRO A 428 19.99 14.99 -12.46
CA PRO A 428 20.79 16.19 -12.63
C PRO A 428 20.55 16.74 -14.03
N PRO A 429 20.21 18.03 -14.19
CA PRO A 429 19.90 18.59 -15.48
C PRO A 429 21.11 18.46 -16.40
N THR A 430 20.88 17.98 -17.63
CA THR A 430 21.90 17.96 -18.69
C THR A 430 22.18 19.40 -19.11
N ALA A 431 23.33 19.67 -19.75
CA ALA A 431 23.65 21.01 -20.24
C ALA A 431 22.53 21.61 -21.14
N GLU A 432 21.87 20.77 -21.96
CA GLU A 432 20.72 21.15 -22.80
C GLU A 432 19.45 21.50 -21.98
N ASP A 433 19.25 20.84 -20.82
CA ASP A 433 18.12 21.11 -19.91
C ASP A 433 18.29 22.46 -19.18
N LEU A 434 19.54 22.87 -18.92
CA LEU A 434 19.86 24.15 -18.29
C LEU A 434 19.55 25.34 -19.22
N GLU A 435 19.69 25.18 -20.54
CA GLU A 435 19.36 26.22 -21.53
C GLU A 435 17.85 26.40 -21.72
N THR A 436 17.07 25.33 -21.59
CA THR A 436 15.60 25.36 -21.74
C THR A 436 14.84 25.63 -20.43
N SER A 437 15.48 25.43 -19.27
CA SER A 437 14.89 25.59 -17.93
C SER A 437 14.87 27.03 -17.41
N VAL A 438 15.49 28.00 -18.10
CA VAL A 438 15.31 29.43 -17.82
C VAL A 438 13.84 29.78 -18.03
N ALA A 439 13.09 29.84 -16.93
CA ALA A 439 11.66 30.05 -16.93
C ALA A 439 11.32 31.41 -17.56
N ARG A 440 10.70 31.40 -18.75
CA ARG A 440 9.71 32.43 -19.04
C ARG A 440 8.61 32.26 -18.00
N GLN A 441 8.43 33.26 -17.14
CA GLN A 441 7.29 33.30 -16.22
C GLN A 441 6.03 32.96 -16.99
N PRO A 442 5.22 31.97 -16.58
CA PRO A 442 3.88 31.84 -17.12
C PRO A 442 3.13 33.10 -16.71
N GLN A 443 2.88 33.98 -17.68
CA GLN A 443 1.97 35.10 -17.48
C GLN A 443 0.62 34.50 -17.13
N ARG A 444 0.11 34.83 -15.93
CA ARG A 444 -1.28 34.59 -15.56
C ARG A 444 -2.17 35.32 -16.58
N PRO A 445 -3.16 34.66 -17.20
CA PRO A 445 -4.29 35.40 -17.74
C PRO A 445 -5.10 35.88 -16.53
N ASN A 446 -5.21 37.19 -16.37
CA ASN A 446 -6.18 37.78 -15.45
C ASN A 446 -7.59 37.45 -15.93
N GLY A 447 -8.39 36.80 -15.09
CA GLY A 447 -9.86 36.90 -15.11
C GLY A 447 -10.61 36.18 -16.23
N PHE A 448 -11.55 35.34 -15.80
CA PHE A 448 -12.69 34.78 -16.54
C PHE A 448 -12.48 33.57 -17.47
N ARG A 449 -13.10 32.47 -17.00
CA ARG A 449 -13.94 31.47 -17.70
C ARG A 449 -13.33 30.70 -18.88
N GLY A 450 -12.97 29.46 -18.56
CA GLY A 450 -13.23 28.27 -19.37
C GLY A 450 -12.81 28.33 -20.84
N GLN A 451 -11.62 27.81 -21.12
CA GLN A 451 -11.34 27.00 -22.31
C GLN A 451 -9.95 26.37 -22.12
N SER A 452 -9.90 25.05 -22.00
CA SER A 452 -8.70 24.28 -22.32
C SER A 452 -8.79 23.88 -23.80
N PRO A 453 -7.73 24.03 -24.59
CA PRO A 453 -7.67 23.43 -25.91
C PRO A 453 -7.25 21.97 -25.78
N GLU A 454 -7.89 21.08 -26.53
CA GLU A 454 -7.25 20.09 -27.42
C GLU A 454 -8.27 19.08 -27.92
N ASP A 455 -8.40 19.06 -29.24
CA ASP A 455 -9.20 18.19 -30.06
C ASP A 455 -8.39 16.94 -30.42
N PRO A 456 -8.84 15.72 -30.12
CA PRO A 456 -8.23 14.50 -30.64
C PRO A 456 -9.11 13.95 -31.77
N GLY A 457 -8.96 14.45 -32.99
CA GLY A 457 -9.65 13.86 -34.13
C GLY A 457 -9.39 14.56 -35.47
N GLU A 458 -8.92 13.78 -36.45
CA GLU A 458 -8.75 14.09 -37.88
C GLU A 458 -7.53 14.97 -38.25
N ASP A 459 -6.68 14.65 -39.23
CA ASP A 459 -6.80 13.75 -40.37
C ASP A 459 -5.38 13.32 -40.77
N ARG A 460 -5.11 12.00 -40.81
CA ARG A 460 -3.91 11.48 -41.47
C ARG A 460 -4.16 11.49 -42.97
N ARG A 461 -3.81 12.61 -43.63
CA ARG A 461 -3.52 12.58 -45.06
C ARG A 461 -2.02 12.51 -45.28
N ILE A 462 -1.63 11.34 -45.77
CA ILE A 462 -0.39 11.11 -46.50
C ILE A 462 -0.48 12.01 -47.73
N ASP A 463 0.51 12.87 -47.96
CA ASP A 463 0.82 13.25 -49.32
C ASP A 463 2.33 13.27 -49.53
N LEU A 464 2.72 12.55 -50.57
CA LEU A 464 4.08 12.48 -51.10
C LEU A 464 4.40 13.82 -51.73
N THR A 465 5.64 14.29 -51.62
CA THR A 465 6.12 15.29 -52.58
C THR A 465 7.54 15.01 -53.00
N ILE A 466 7.66 14.59 -54.26
CA ILE A 466 8.86 14.67 -55.08
C ILE A 466 8.72 15.95 -55.93
N ASP A 467 9.77 16.76 -55.91
CA ASP A 467 10.23 17.81 -56.82
C ASP A 467 9.24 18.73 -57.55
N GLY A 468 9.54 20.04 -57.46
CA GLY A 468 9.60 20.87 -58.66
C GLY A 468 9.00 22.27 -58.60
N GLN A 469 9.90 23.25 -58.47
CA GLN A 469 9.91 24.54 -59.19
C GLN A 469 8.94 25.68 -58.84
N LEU A 470 9.58 26.72 -58.27
CA LEU A 470 9.77 28.09 -58.79
C LEU A 470 8.66 29.16 -58.65
N ILE A 471 9.20 30.33 -58.23
CA ILE A 471 8.69 31.71 -58.36
C ILE A 471 7.59 32.03 -57.35
N GLY A 472 7.66 33.07 -56.52
CA GLY A 472 8.51 34.24 -56.49
C GLY A 472 7.64 35.40 -56.00
N ASN A 473 8.18 36.15 -55.05
CA ASN A 473 7.87 37.55 -54.75
C ASN A 473 6.52 37.97 -54.11
N THR A 474 6.68 38.40 -52.84
CA THR A 474 6.64 39.83 -52.45
C THR A 474 5.30 40.47 -52.07
N GLU A 475 5.34 41.09 -50.87
CA GLU A 475 4.63 42.30 -50.41
C GLU A 475 3.12 42.22 -50.14
N GLN A 476 2.50 42.97 -49.22
CA GLN A 476 2.86 43.83 -48.07
C GLN A 476 1.49 44.32 -47.51
N GLY A 477 1.44 44.68 -46.22
CA GLY A 477 0.60 45.79 -45.76
C GLY A 477 -0.79 45.49 -45.19
N ASP A 478 -0.89 45.32 -43.87
CA ASP A 478 -1.45 46.28 -42.86
C ASP A 478 -2.37 47.45 -43.34
N PRO A 479 -3.13 48.15 -42.45
CA PRO A 479 -3.80 47.76 -41.18
C PRO A 479 -5.11 48.56 -40.84
N GLN A 480 -5.59 48.42 -39.59
CA GLN A 480 -6.39 49.38 -38.75
C GLN A 480 -7.90 49.58 -39.06
N ARG A 481 -8.85 49.91 -38.15
CA ARG A 481 -8.96 50.13 -36.67
C ARG A 481 -10.46 50.29 -36.30
N GLU A 482 -10.74 50.30 -34.98
CA GLU A 482 -11.78 51.07 -34.23
C GLU A 482 -13.17 50.46 -33.81
N ALA A 483 -13.24 50.24 -32.48
CA ALA A 483 -14.26 50.43 -31.43
C ALA A 483 -15.66 51.05 -31.70
N GLU A 484 -16.71 50.60 -30.98
CA GLU A 484 -17.34 51.24 -29.78
C GLU A 484 -18.67 50.54 -29.33
N SER A 485 -19.31 51.03 -28.27
CA SER A 485 -20.07 50.36 -27.19
C SER A 485 -21.62 50.55 -27.17
N GLY A 486 -22.34 49.87 -26.26
CA GLY A 486 -23.68 50.29 -25.74
C GLY A 486 -24.63 49.21 -25.18
N GLU A 487 -25.04 49.33 -23.90
CA GLU A 487 -26.24 48.72 -23.22
C GLU A 487 -27.46 49.72 -23.29
N PRO A 488 -28.74 49.51 -22.82
CA PRO A 488 -29.27 48.63 -21.74
C PRO A 488 -30.76 48.07 -21.81
N SER A 489 -31.14 47.25 -20.80
CA SER A 489 -32.41 47.02 -20.03
C SER A 489 -33.88 46.96 -20.59
N GLN A 490 -34.61 45.90 -20.13
CA GLN A 490 -36.00 45.77 -19.55
C GLN A 490 -37.36 45.65 -20.34
N SER A 491 -38.16 44.64 -19.89
CA SER A 491 -39.65 44.53 -19.70
C SER A 491 -40.64 43.92 -20.74
N GLU A 492 -41.31 42.82 -20.29
CA GLU A 492 -42.69 42.27 -20.40
C GLU A 492 -43.61 42.30 -21.67
N GLN A 493 -43.95 41.08 -22.18
CA GLN A 493 -45.26 40.41 -22.61
C GLN A 493 -46.40 41.15 -23.39
N PRO A 494 -47.42 40.49 -24.06
CA PRO A 494 -47.79 39.05 -24.24
C PRO A 494 -48.37 38.59 -25.65
N ALA A 495 -48.79 37.29 -25.71
CA ALA A 495 -49.84 36.60 -26.55
C ALA A 495 -49.43 35.81 -27.83
N GLY A 496 -49.88 34.57 -28.12
CA GLY A 496 -50.81 33.65 -27.44
C GLY A 496 -51.04 32.25 -28.10
N ARG A 497 -51.64 31.34 -27.29
CA ARG A 497 -52.61 30.23 -27.51
C ARG A 497 -52.37 28.95 -28.37
N SER A 498 -52.27 27.84 -27.62
CA SER A 498 -53.08 26.58 -27.58
C SER A 498 -53.12 25.51 -28.70
N LEU A 499 -52.91 24.26 -28.27
CA LEU A 499 -53.04 22.97 -28.99
C LEU A 499 -54.42 22.28 -28.76
N PRO A 500 -54.88 21.41 -29.69
CA PRO A 500 -55.85 20.36 -29.42
C PRO A 500 -55.28 18.93 -29.56
N ALA A 501 -56.05 17.94 -29.07
CA ALA A 501 -55.69 16.52 -28.87
C ALA A 501 -56.44 15.51 -29.80
N PHE A 502 -56.08 14.22 -29.65
CA PHE A 502 -56.71 12.93 -30.09
C PHE A 502 -56.29 12.33 -31.46
N PRO A 503 -56.54 11.03 -31.77
CA PRO A 503 -56.51 9.75 -30.99
C PRO A 503 -55.81 8.55 -31.74
N LEU A 504 -55.80 7.34 -31.14
CA LEU A 504 -55.27 6.03 -31.61
C LEU A 504 -55.96 5.42 -32.86
N PRO A 505 -55.38 4.36 -33.48
CA PRO A 505 -56.17 3.13 -33.72
C PRO A 505 -55.45 1.77 -33.50
N PRO A 506 -56.19 0.63 -33.52
CA PRO A 506 -55.83 -0.70 -32.98
C PRO A 506 -55.68 -1.85 -34.02
N GLN A 507 -55.23 -3.02 -33.52
CA GLN A 507 -55.48 -4.44 -33.92
C GLN A 507 -55.72 -4.89 -35.38
N GLY A 508 -55.03 -5.98 -35.79
CA GLY A 508 -55.43 -6.90 -36.87
C GLY A 508 -54.51 -8.14 -37.04
N LEU A 509 -55.09 -9.34 -36.86
CA LEU A 509 -54.58 -10.73 -37.06
C LEU A 509 -54.25 -11.04 -38.56
N GLN A 510 -53.64 -12.13 -39.06
CA GLN A 510 -53.62 -13.57 -38.69
C GLN A 510 -52.61 -14.38 -39.58
N GLU A 511 -52.26 -15.61 -39.14
CA GLU A 511 -51.30 -16.64 -39.63
C GLU A 511 -51.62 -17.31 -41.01
N PRO A 512 -50.77 -18.19 -41.61
CA PRO A 512 -50.65 -19.64 -41.24
C PRO A 512 -49.26 -20.34 -41.47
N GLY A 513 -49.06 -21.52 -40.82
CA GLY A 513 -47.83 -22.35 -40.75
C GLY A 513 -47.55 -23.38 -41.86
N HIS A 514 -46.34 -23.97 -41.96
CA HIS A 514 -45.83 -25.32 -41.48
C HIS A 514 -45.42 -26.22 -42.69
N PRO A 515 -44.64 -27.35 -42.61
CA PRO A 515 -43.87 -28.05 -41.55
C PRO A 515 -42.46 -28.62 -42.03
N PRO A 516 -41.93 -29.83 -41.68
CA PRO A 516 -40.76 -30.05 -40.78
C PRO A 516 -39.62 -30.98 -41.32
N MET A 517 -38.43 -31.08 -40.66
CA MET A 517 -37.64 -32.36 -40.55
C MET A 517 -36.37 -32.33 -39.63
N VAL A 518 -36.39 -33.17 -38.57
CA VAL A 518 -35.38 -34.13 -38.00
C VAL A 518 -33.98 -33.62 -37.55
N VAL A 519 -33.48 -33.86 -36.31
CA VAL A 519 -32.99 -35.12 -35.67
C VAL A 519 -33.18 -35.05 -34.11
N ARG A 520 -34.04 -35.88 -33.49
CA ARG A 520 -33.78 -37.11 -32.67
C ARG A 520 -32.95 -36.87 -31.39
N GLY A 521 -33.48 -36.93 -30.14
CA GLY A 521 -34.18 -38.02 -29.41
C GLY A 521 -33.17 -38.59 -28.37
N GLN A 522 -33.40 -38.74 -27.06
CA GLN A 522 -34.55 -39.29 -26.31
C GLN A 522 -34.44 -38.95 -24.81
N SER A 523 -35.57 -38.88 -24.10
CA SER A 523 -35.70 -39.52 -22.77
C SER A 523 -36.25 -40.94 -22.96
N PRO A 524 -35.86 -41.90 -22.10
CA PRO A 524 -36.90 -42.56 -21.30
C PRO A 524 -36.50 -42.79 -19.82
N GLU A 525 -37.42 -42.47 -18.89
CA GLU A 525 -37.57 -43.15 -17.59
C GLU A 525 -37.82 -44.67 -17.81
N PRO A 526 -37.61 -45.63 -16.86
CA PRO A 526 -37.90 -45.54 -15.41
C PRO A 526 -36.99 -46.37 -14.46
N ALA A 527 -37.29 -46.29 -13.15
CA ALA A 527 -36.74 -47.08 -12.01
C ALA A 527 -35.25 -46.80 -11.69
N GLY A 528 -34.83 -46.39 -10.50
CA GLY A 528 -35.39 -46.48 -9.16
C GLY A 528 -34.21 -46.86 -8.26
N TRP A 529 -33.85 -46.01 -7.29
CA TRP A 529 -33.32 -46.34 -5.95
C TRP A 529 -32.62 -45.14 -5.29
N THR A 530 -33.24 -44.67 -4.19
CA THR A 530 -32.69 -44.29 -2.86
C THR A 530 -31.36 -43.52 -2.80
N TRP A 531 -31.19 -42.39 -2.08
CA TRP A 531 -31.73 -41.91 -0.81
C TRP A 531 -31.98 -40.39 -0.94
N GLY A 532 -33.06 -39.78 -0.44
CA GLY A 532 -33.61 -39.95 0.90
C GLY A 532 -33.30 -38.70 1.71
N VAL A 533 -33.89 -37.56 1.32
CA VAL A 533 -34.06 -36.39 2.19
C VAL A 533 -35.06 -36.79 3.28
N LEU A 534 -34.74 -36.54 4.54
CA LEU A 534 -35.76 -36.40 5.58
C LEU A 534 -35.77 -34.96 6.10
N PRO A 535 -36.85 -34.23 5.84
CA PRO A 535 -37.28 -33.04 6.55
C PRO A 535 -38.34 -33.43 7.61
N TRP A 536 -38.32 -32.82 8.79
CA TRP A 536 -39.50 -32.73 9.66
C TRP A 536 -39.94 -31.25 9.63
N LYS A 537 -41.02 -30.82 8.97
CA LYS A 537 -42.48 -31.05 9.22
C LYS A 537 -42.81 -30.98 10.72
N ALA A 538 -43.30 -29.87 11.28
CA ALA A 538 -44.56 -29.13 11.07
C ALA A 538 -45.82 -29.80 11.67
N VAL A 539 -46.84 -28.96 11.92
CA VAL A 539 -48.29 -29.22 12.05
C VAL A 539 -48.77 -29.35 13.52
N ARG A 540 -49.75 -28.56 14.01
CA ARG A 540 -51.17 -28.49 13.60
C ARG A 540 -51.88 -27.14 13.83
N PRO A 541 -52.77 -26.73 12.90
CA PRO A 541 -53.85 -25.76 13.09
C PRO A 541 -55.25 -26.43 13.13
N ILE A 542 -56.23 -25.79 13.78
CA ILE A 542 -57.70 -25.99 13.60
C ILE A 542 -58.40 -24.64 13.97
N PRO A 543 -59.67 -24.34 13.59
CA PRO A 543 -60.08 -23.79 12.30
C PRO A 543 -60.95 -22.51 12.40
N THR A 544 -61.23 -21.97 11.21
CA THR A 544 -62.20 -20.97 10.73
C THR A 544 -63.58 -20.85 11.40
N THR A 545 -64.12 -19.61 11.40
CA THR A 545 -65.45 -19.13 10.90
C THR A 545 -65.93 -17.93 11.77
N VAL A 546 -66.62 -16.85 11.34
CA VAL A 546 -67.22 -16.33 10.09
C VAL A 546 -67.67 -14.85 10.34
N SER A 547 -67.72 -14.04 9.27
CA SER A 547 -68.47 -12.77 9.03
C SER A 547 -68.29 -11.57 9.99
N ALA A 548 -67.75 -10.44 9.53
CA ALA A 548 -68.40 -9.36 8.75
C ALA A 548 -69.47 -8.56 9.52
N GLY A 549 -69.27 -7.26 9.67
CA GLY A 549 -70.28 -6.34 10.20
C GLY A 549 -69.73 -4.94 10.49
N ALA A 550 -70.30 -3.95 9.84
CA ALA A 550 -69.81 -2.58 9.73
C ALA A 550 -70.17 -1.66 10.92
N ALA A 551 -69.47 -0.51 10.92
CA ALA A 551 -69.97 0.83 11.22
C ALA A 551 -70.10 1.35 12.66
N SER A 552 -69.66 2.62 12.76
CA SER A 552 -70.18 3.74 13.55
C SER A 552 -69.82 3.89 15.02
N ARG A 553 -69.10 5.00 15.29
CA ARG A 553 -69.17 5.88 16.47
C ARG A 553 -70.62 6.08 16.95
N PRO A 554 -70.90 6.29 18.26
CA PRO A 554 -70.74 7.64 18.82
C PRO A 554 -70.32 7.77 20.30
N SER A 555 -70.00 9.04 20.61
CA SER A 555 -69.76 9.71 21.88
C SER A 555 -70.72 9.42 23.04
N SER A 556 -70.23 9.48 24.28
CA SER A 556 -70.60 10.50 25.29
C SER A 556 -70.11 10.12 26.70
N ALA A 557 -69.62 11.12 27.42
CA ALA A 557 -69.22 11.09 28.84
C ALA A 557 -70.48 11.08 29.76
N PRO A 558 -70.41 11.35 31.09
CA PRO A 558 -69.31 11.28 32.07
C PRO A 558 -69.74 10.56 33.39
N TYR A 559 -68.88 10.62 34.42
CA TYR A 559 -69.20 11.10 35.79
C TYR A 559 -68.92 10.17 36.99
N ARG A 560 -68.06 10.71 37.89
CA ARG A 560 -68.03 10.62 39.37
C ARG A 560 -67.78 9.26 40.03
N ARG A 561 -67.22 9.17 41.23
CA ARG A 561 -66.34 9.98 42.12
C ARG A 561 -66.26 9.10 43.38
N ALA A 562 -65.07 9.05 43.98
CA ALA A 562 -64.82 8.95 45.42
C ALA A 562 -65.43 7.76 46.21
N SER A 563 -64.55 6.99 46.84
CA SER A 563 -64.36 7.13 48.30
C SER A 563 -63.19 6.26 48.78
N GLU A 564 -62.30 6.90 49.53
CA GLU A 564 -61.23 6.39 50.40
C GLU A 564 -61.75 5.39 51.48
N PRO A 565 -60.98 5.10 52.56
CA PRO A 565 -59.76 4.29 52.65
C PRO A 565 -59.95 3.16 53.68
N LEU A 566 -59.03 2.20 53.81
CA LEU A 566 -58.87 1.46 55.08
C LEU A 566 -57.50 0.76 55.15
N ARG A 567 -56.68 1.24 56.09
CA ARG A 567 -55.61 0.48 56.76
C ARG A 567 -56.22 -0.75 57.45
N MET A 568 -55.56 -1.91 57.43
CA MET A 568 -54.83 -2.46 58.60
C MET A 568 -54.34 -3.91 58.37
N GLN A 569 -53.05 -4.11 58.70
CA GLN A 569 -52.43 -5.21 59.44
C GLN A 569 -52.45 -6.66 58.92
N TRP A 570 -51.22 -7.20 58.85
CA TRP A 570 -50.82 -8.61 58.82
C TRP A 570 -51.46 -9.47 59.91
N PRO A 571 -51.47 -10.80 59.67
CA PRO A 571 -50.69 -11.66 60.55
C PRO A 571 -49.90 -12.75 59.82
N SER A 572 -48.72 -13.02 60.38
CA SER A 572 -47.92 -14.25 60.26
C SER A 572 -48.55 -15.40 61.06
N ASP A 573 -48.59 -16.62 60.50
CA ASP A 573 -47.91 -17.80 61.09
C ASP A 573 -48.20 -19.14 60.38
N ALA A 574 -47.10 -19.85 60.12
CA ALA A 574 -46.86 -21.29 60.36
C ALA A 574 -47.29 -22.40 59.36
N ARG A 575 -46.21 -23.13 58.94
CA ARG A 575 -46.02 -24.60 58.90
C ARG A 575 -46.32 -25.41 57.62
N ALA A 576 -45.20 -25.79 56.97
CA ALA A 576 -44.61 -27.13 56.96
C ALA A 576 -44.87 -28.13 55.81
N VAL A 577 -43.79 -28.89 55.55
CA VAL A 577 -43.68 -30.25 55.01
C VAL A 577 -43.48 -30.41 53.49
N ALA A 578 -42.27 -30.88 53.15
CA ALA A 578 -41.90 -31.48 51.86
C ALA A 578 -42.51 -32.89 51.72
N PRO A 579 -42.61 -33.40 50.48
CA PRO A 579 -42.20 -34.78 50.27
C PRO A 579 -41.24 -34.96 49.08
N GLU A 580 -40.63 -36.14 49.13
CA GLU A 580 -39.42 -36.62 48.49
C GLU A 580 -39.77 -37.80 47.54
N VAL A 581 -38.90 -38.07 46.56
CA VAL A 581 -38.62 -39.33 45.82
C VAL A 581 -39.68 -39.92 44.87
N VAL A 582 -39.28 -40.28 43.63
CA VAL A 582 -38.93 -41.66 43.20
C VAL A 582 -38.51 -41.72 41.71
N ARG A 583 -37.44 -42.51 41.49
CA ARG A 583 -36.71 -42.90 40.27
C ARG A 583 -37.49 -43.77 39.27
N GLY A 584 -36.99 -43.79 38.02
CA GLY A 584 -36.89 -44.97 37.13
C GLY A 584 -36.26 -44.58 35.77
N GLN A 585 -34.96 -44.79 35.53
CA GLN A 585 -34.23 -45.96 34.99
C GLN A 585 -34.51 -46.34 33.51
N PHE A 586 -33.44 -46.31 32.69
CA PHE A 586 -32.95 -47.21 31.61
C PHE A 586 -31.96 -46.39 30.76
N SER A 587 -30.62 -46.47 30.88
CA SER A 587 -29.60 -47.53 30.70
C SER A 587 -29.18 -47.81 29.25
N ALA A 588 -27.85 -48.03 29.12
CA ALA A 588 -27.05 -48.60 28.03
C ALA A 588 -26.55 -47.61 26.95
N SER A 589 -25.32 -47.66 26.42
CA SER A 589 -24.03 -48.30 26.73
C SER A 589 -23.14 -48.02 25.52
N GLY A 590 -21.84 -47.74 25.68
CA GLY A 590 -20.96 -47.65 24.51
C GLY A 590 -19.58 -47.05 24.76
N GLY A 591 -18.84 -47.57 25.74
CA GLY A 591 -17.40 -47.39 25.80
C GLY A 591 -16.68 -48.56 25.12
N VAL A 592 -15.57 -48.30 24.44
CA VAL A 592 -14.50 -49.28 24.24
C VAL A 592 -13.19 -48.68 24.73
N SER A 593 -12.56 -49.47 25.59
CA SER A 593 -11.41 -49.33 26.46
C SER A 593 -10.07 -49.68 25.80
N ILE A 594 -8.95 -49.11 26.27
CA ILE A 594 -7.69 -49.84 26.57
C ILE A 594 -6.94 -49.09 27.72
N PRO A 595 -5.95 -49.68 28.44
CA PRO A 595 -6.05 -50.08 29.84
C PRO A 595 -5.16 -49.27 30.83
N GLN A 596 -5.47 -49.40 32.12
CA GLN A 596 -4.74 -48.90 33.29
C GLN A 596 -3.81 -50.00 33.85
N LEU A 597 -2.54 -49.78 34.21
CA LEU A 597 -1.97 -49.35 35.52
C LEU A 597 -0.44 -49.69 35.52
N PRO A 598 0.45 -49.28 36.46
CA PRO A 598 0.25 -48.39 37.63
C PRO A 598 1.37 -47.32 37.90
N SER A 599 0.94 -46.31 38.67
CA SER A 599 1.62 -45.51 39.71
C SER A 599 3.16 -45.42 39.80
N ASN A 600 3.67 -44.19 39.93
CA ASN A 600 4.45 -43.76 41.11
C ASN A 600 4.61 -42.22 41.19
N LEU A 601 4.30 -41.68 42.38
CA LEU A 601 4.89 -40.49 43.05
C LEU A 601 4.71 -39.12 42.34
N GLY A 602 4.22 -38.03 42.93
CA GLY A 602 3.80 -37.67 44.27
C GLY A 602 3.42 -36.17 44.29
N ARG A 603 2.50 -35.80 45.19
CA ARG A 603 2.18 -34.50 45.84
C ARG A 603 2.87 -33.22 45.27
N SER A 604 2.21 -32.08 45.04
CA SER A 604 1.44 -31.29 46.02
C SER A 604 0.72 -30.07 45.40
N ALA A 605 -0.44 -29.77 46.00
CA ALA A 605 -1.02 -28.47 46.39
C ALA A 605 -1.48 -27.41 45.36
N VAL A 606 -2.78 -27.15 45.47
CA VAL A 606 -3.64 -26.12 44.90
C VAL A 606 -3.49 -24.80 45.67
N PHE A 607 -3.51 -23.66 44.96
CA PHE A 607 -3.51 -22.31 45.53
C PHE A 607 -4.89 -21.91 46.09
N ALA A 608 -4.87 -21.32 47.29
CA ALA A 608 -6.00 -20.70 47.97
C ALA A 608 -6.00 -19.16 47.78
N PRO A 609 -7.15 -18.46 47.93
CA PRO A 609 -7.28 -17.02 47.66
C PRO A 609 -6.81 -16.13 48.83
N PRO A 610 -6.40 -14.86 48.59
CA PRO A 610 -5.91 -13.98 49.63
C PRO A 610 -7.01 -13.17 50.34
N VAL A 611 -6.75 -12.90 51.63
CA VAL A 611 -7.53 -12.14 52.60
C VAL A 611 -7.03 -10.68 52.66
N THR A 612 -7.96 -9.76 52.90
CA THR A 612 -7.81 -8.31 53.10
C THR A 612 -7.12 -7.91 54.41
N GLN A 613 -6.25 -6.87 54.38
CA GLN A 613 -5.95 -6.04 55.55
C GLN A 613 -5.84 -4.54 55.18
N ASN A 614 -6.49 -3.72 56.00
CA ASN A 614 -6.62 -2.27 55.94
C ASN A 614 -5.31 -1.52 56.25
N TYR A 615 -5.11 -0.35 55.64
CA TYR A 615 -4.30 0.74 56.22
C TYR A 615 -4.89 2.12 55.88
N GLN A 616 -4.96 2.99 56.89
CA GLN A 616 -5.40 4.39 56.86
C GLN A 616 -4.25 5.36 56.51
N PRO A 617 -4.55 6.61 56.07
CA PRO A 617 -3.60 7.49 55.40
C PRO A 617 -2.95 8.54 56.33
N ALA A 618 -1.77 9.05 55.95
CA ALA A 618 -1.16 10.25 56.51
C ALA A 618 -0.54 11.14 55.40
N ALA A 619 -0.60 12.45 55.64
CA ALA A 619 -0.52 13.58 54.71
C ALA A 619 0.93 14.03 54.32
N PRO A 620 1.10 15.04 53.44
CA PRO A 620 2.30 15.23 52.59
C PRO A 620 3.33 16.22 53.16
N THR A 621 4.60 16.06 52.75
CA THR A 621 5.67 17.06 52.93
C THR A 621 6.61 17.14 51.72
N ALA A 622 7.02 18.38 51.42
CA ALA A 622 7.79 18.87 50.27
C ALA A 622 9.25 18.35 50.17
N PRO A 623 9.95 18.56 49.03
CA PRO A 623 11.24 17.92 48.76
C PRO A 623 12.43 18.72 49.31
N THR A 624 13.45 18.02 49.79
CA THR A 624 14.79 18.58 50.02
C THR A 624 15.86 17.58 49.60
N THR A 625 16.80 18.10 48.80
CA THR A 625 18.08 17.55 48.33
C THR A 625 18.91 16.90 49.45
N THR A 626 19.70 15.86 49.14
CA THR A 626 21.15 15.74 49.46
C THR A 626 21.76 14.41 48.93
N THR A 627 22.95 14.58 48.35
CA THR A 627 24.03 13.68 47.92
C THR A 627 24.39 12.50 48.86
N VAL A 628 24.85 11.37 48.30
CA VAL A 628 25.68 10.39 49.03
C VAL A 628 26.86 9.88 48.18
N GLN A 629 28.04 9.91 48.82
CA GLN A 629 29.38 9.53 48.37
C GLN A 629 29.69 8.02 48.50
N GLN A 630 30.77 7.62 47.83
CA GLN A 630 31.43 6.30 47.88
C GLN A 630 31.98 5.94 49.28
N PRO A 631 32.19 4.65 49.60
CA PRO A 631 33.07 4.22 50.68
C PRO A 631 34.48 3.83 50.20
N VAL A 632 35.46 4.22 51.04
CA VAL A 632 36.90 3.95 50.98
C VAL A 632 37.26 2.79 51.92
N LEU A 633 38.27 1.98 51.59
CA LEU A 633 39.07 1.19 52.53
C LEU A 633 40.57 1.22 52.13
N GLN A 634 41.44 1.33 53.14
CA GLN A 634 42.93 1.32 53.14
C GLN A 634 43.41 0.46 54.36
N PRO A 635 44.73 0.23 54.65
CA PRO A 635 45.84 -0.36 53.86
C PRO A 635 46.83 -1.31 54.65
N LEU A 636 47.95 -1.72 53.99
CA LEU A 636 49.35 -2.12 54.43
C LEU A 636 49.78 -3.62 54.42
N PRO A 637 51.10 -3.99 54.29
CA PRO A 637 52.23 -3.45 53.48
C PRO A 637 53.29 -4.46 52.88
N ALA A 638 54.12 -3.97 51.91
CA ALA A 638 55.57 -4.15 51.57
C ALA A 638 56.26 -5.55 51.53
N ALA A 639 57.29 -5.94 50.73
CA ALA A 639 58.15 -5.50 49.59
C ALA A 639 59.15 -6.69 49.31
N PRO A 640 60.33 -6.62 48.59
CA PRO A 640 60.82 -5.82 47.45
C PRO A 640 61.50 -6.69 46.33
N MET A 641 61.92 -6.10 45.20
CA MET A 641 63.28 -6.25 44.60
C MET A 641 63.42 -5.42 43.30
N ALA A 642 64.57 -4.77 43.13
CA ALA A 642 64.95 -3.88 42.04
C ALA A 642 66.06 -4.54 41.15
N PRO A 643 66.80 -3.81 40.30
CA PRO A 643 66.47 -3.46 38.91
C PRO A 643 67.56 -3.92 37.90
N GLN A 644 67.33 -3.80 36.58
CA GLN A 644 68.41 -3.63 35.60
C GLN A 644 67.95 -3.16 34.20
N THR A 645 68.88 -2.50 33.52
CA THR A 645 68.78 -1.56 32.40
C THR A 645 69.25 -2.15 31.05
N MET A 646 68.67 -1.68 29.94
CA MET A 646 69.28 -1.48 28.57
C MET A 646 69.71 -2.74 27.74
N PRO A 647 69.99 -2.65 26.41
CA PRO A 647 69.43 -1.84 25.30
C PRO A 647 69.30 -2.67 23.95
N PRO A 648 69.56 -2.20 22.69
CA PRO A 648 68.70 -2.44 21.52
C PRO A 648 69.35 -3.29 20.39
N ALA A 649 68.63 -3.59 19.31
CA ALA A 649 69.17 -4.35 18.17
C ALA A 649 69.12 -3.60 16.82
N THR A 650 70.28 -3.55 16.17
CA THR A 650 70.62 -3.06 14.84
C THR A 650 70.56 -4.17 13.76
N SER A 651 70.74 -3.74 12.52
CA SER A 651 70.57 -4.34 11.19
C SER A 651 71.38 -5.58 10.74
N ALA A 652 70.87 -6.24 9.68
CA ALA A 652 71.53 -6.80 8.46
C ALA A 652 71.70 -8.35 8.29
N GLN A 653 71.51 -8.81 7.03
CA GLN A 653 71.51 -10.18 6.44
C GLN A 653 72.94 -10.79 6.22
N PRO A 654 73.24 -11.87 5.43
CA PRO A 654 72.46 -12.90 4.65
C PRO A 654 72.99 -14.38 4.70
N MET A 655 72.32 -15.35 4.03
CA MET A 655 72.87 -16.44 3.17
C MET A 655 71.95 -17.68 3.00
N ALA A 656 71.88 -18.23 1.77
CA ALA A 656 71.34 -19.55 1.34
C ALA A 656 72.50 -20.62 1.31
N PRO A 657 72.36 -21.96 1.00
CA PRO A 657 71.53 -22.62 -0.06
C PRO A 657 70.99 -24.10 0.13
N TYR A 658 69.90 -24.46 -0.60
CA TYR A 658 69.48 -25.73 -1.31
C TYR A 658 69.55 -27.17 -0.69
N PRO A 659 68.89 -28.27 -1.23
CA PRO A 659 68.00 -28.44 -2.41
C PRO A 659 66.76 -29.40 -2.34
N GLY A 660 65.88 -29.32 -3.38
CA GLY A 660 65.13 -30.42 -4.06
C GLY A 660 63.72 -30.78 -3.54
N GLN A 661 62.65 -31.04 -4.31
CA GLN A 661 62.38 -31.18 -5.76
C GLN A 661 60.85 -31.04 -5.98
N ALA A 662 60.41 -30.52 -7.14
CA ALA A 662 59.01 -30.18 -7.45
C ALA A 662 58.52 -30.83 -8.77
N VAL A 663 57.20 -31.05 -8.90
CA VAL A 663 56.42 -31.09 -10.16
C VAL A 663 54.94 -30.67 -9.87
N PRO A 664 54.10 -30.24 -10.83
CA PRO A 664 53.58 -28.86 -10.86
C PRO A 664 52.03 -28.74 -10.91
N ALA A 665 51.52 -27.53 -10.73
CA ALA A 665 50.12 -27.13 -11.03
C ALA A 665 50.10 -25.88 -11.93
N PRO A 666 49.05 -25.68 -12.75
CA PRO A 666 49.11 -24.88 -13.98
C PRO A 666 49.04 -23.36 -13.75
N GLN A 667 49.71 -22.63 -14.65
CA GLN A 667 49.78 -21.17 -14.71
C GLN A 667 48.57 -20.57 -15.46
N TYR A 668 47.96 -19.52 -14.89
CA TYR A 668 47.26 -18.50 -15.65
C TYR A 668 48.03 -17.18 -15.52
N VAL A 669 48.39 -16.63 -16.68
CA VAL A 669 49.11 -15.37 -16.87
C VAL A 669 48.13 -14.21 -16.82
N GLN A 670 48.43 -13.15 -16.06
CA GLN A 670 47.84 -11.82 -16.24
C GLN A 670 48.93 -10.82 -16.69
N PRO A 671 48.65 -9.94 -17.67
CA PRO A 671 49.58 -8.92 -18.14
C PRO A 671 49.60 -7.71 -17.21
N GLY A 672 50.80 -7.19 -16.96
CA GLY A 672 51.05 -6.04 -16.08
C GLY A 672 50.80 -4.68 -16.72
N PHE A 673 50.55 -3.69 -15.87
CA PHE A 673 50.61 -2.27 -16.22
C PHE A 673 51.48 -1.50 -15.21
N ALA A 674 52.29 -0.61 -15.78
CA ALA A 674 53.34 0.15 -15.14
C ALA A 674 52.84 1.35 -14.33
N VAL A 675 53.62 1.75 -13.34
CA VAL A 675 53.42 2.91 -12.46
C VAL A 675 54.20 4.11 -12.99
N PRO A 676 53.61 5.32 -13.06
CA PRO A 676 54.39 6.56 -13.12
C PRO A 676 54.42 7.30 -11.77
N GLN A 677 55.61 7.75 -11.38
CA GLN A 677 55.90 8.67 -10.28
C GLN A 677 55.42 10.10 -10.58
N TYR A 678 54.92 10.81 -9.57
CA TYR A 678 54.81 12.27 -9.58
C TYR A 678 55.38 12.90 -8.31
N ALA A 679 56.01 14.06 -8.51
CA ALA A 679 56.83 14.83 -7.58
C ALA A 679 56.02 15.65 -6.57
N GLN A 680 56.64 15.92 -5.41
CA GLN A 680 56.14 16.75 -4.32
C GLN A 680 56.53 18.23 -4.50
N PRO A 681 55.63 19.19 -4.22
CA PRO A 681 56.01 20.56 -3.84
C PRO A 681 55.81 20.80 -2.33
N GLY A 682 56.78 21.48 -1.72
CA GLY A 682 56.88 21.71 -0.27
C GLY A 682 55.92 22.75 0.32
N PHE A 683 55.65 22.58 1.61
CA PHE A 683 54.82 23.44 2.45
C PHE A 683 55.63 24.61 3.03
N ALA A 684 55.04 25.82 3.03
CA ALA A 684 55.45 26.95 3.86
C ALA A 684 54.36 27.27 4.90
N PRO A 685 54.69 27.63 6.15
CA PRO A 685 53.71 27.87 7.21
C PRO A 685 53.08 29.29 7.16
N PRO A 686 51.85 29.48 7.66
CA PRO A 686 51.12 30.74 7.55
C PRO A 686 51.54 31.78 8.59
N GLN A 687 51.56 33.04 8.17
CA GLN A 687 51.77 34.23 9.01
C GLN A 687 50.41 34.77 9.50
N TYR A 688 50.30 35.04 10.80
CA TYR A 688 49.15 35.73 11.41
C TYR A 688 49.30 37.26 11.23
N VAL A 689 48.25 37.94 10.78
CA VAL A 689 48.17 39.41 10.78
C VAL A 689 46.99 39.84 11.66
N GLN A 690 47.25 40.71 12.64
CA GLN A 690 46.25 41.31 13.53
C GLN A 690 45.45 42.44 12.85
N PRO A 691 44.19 42.69 13.27
CA PRO A 691 43.37 43.76 12.69
C PRO A 691 43.60 45.11 13.38
N GLY A 692 43.90 46.16 12.59
CA GLY A 692 43.91 47.56 13.01
C GLY A 692 42.73 48.33 12.42
N PHE A 693 42.03 49.10 13.24
CA PHE A 693 40.96 50.04 12.86
C PHE A 693 41.53 51.36 12.28
N PRO A 694 40.81 52.00 11.33
CA PRO A 694 40.77 53.47 11.25
C PRO A 694 39.35 54.05 11.44
N PRO A 695 39.23 55.38 11.67
CA PRO A 695 38.15 56.02 12.42
C PRO A 695 36.97 56.57 11.58
N PRO A 696 35.88 57.07 12.20
CA PRO A 696 34.61 57.32 11.52
C PRO A 696 34.45 58.76 10.98
N GLY A 697 33.74 58.88 9.85
CA GLY A 697 33.02 60.09 9.45
C GLY A 697 33.37 60.69 8.09
N MET A 698 32.52 60.43 7.08
CA MET A 698 31.92 61.43 6.17
C MET A 698 31.18 60.71 5.02
N ALA A 699 29.97 61.17 4.73
CA ALA A 699 29.23 60.90 3.49
C ALA A 699 28.77 62.26 2.91
N PRO A 700 28.25 62.33 1.67
CA PRO A 700 28.84 62.02 0.36
C PRO A 700 28.87 63.30 -0.53
N PRO A 701 29.08 63.22 -1.87
CA PRO A 701 27.86 63.25 -2.69
C PRO A 701 27.90 62.38 -3.95
N SER A 702 26.69 62.12 -4.44
CA SER A 702 26.31 61.42 -5.67
C SER A 702 27.02 61.89 -6.93
N GLN A 703 27.49 60.95 -7.76
CA GLN A 703 27.57 61.13 -9.20
C GLN A 703 26.99 59.92 -9.94
N ARG A 704 26.27 60.24 -11.00
CA ARG A 704 25.46 59.39 -11.86
C ARG A 704 26.19 59.23 -13.20
N ILE A 705 26.05 58.02 -13.78
CA ILE A 705 26.14 57.57 -15.20
C ILE A 705 27.53 57.35 -15.85
N LEU A 706 27.84 56.08 -16.17
CA LEU A 706 27.98 55.48 -17.51
C LEU A 706 28.37 53.99 -17.33
N ARG A 707 27.45 53.03 -17.42
CA ARG A 707 26.91 52.36 -18.62
C ARG A 707 27.90 51.33 -19.22
N ASP A 708 27.53 50.07 -18.99
CA ASP A 708 27.74 48.90 -19.84
C ASP A 708 29.16 48.64 -20.36
N ASP A 709 29.98 47.96 -19.54
CA ASP A 709 31.01 47.07 -20.07
C ASP A 709 31.01 45.73 -19.28
N PRO A 710 30.44 44.64 -19.82
CA PRO A 710 30.41 43.33 -19.16
C PRO A 710 31.78 42.64 -19.15
N SER A 711 32.82 43.20 -19.79
CA SER A 711 34.14 42.59 -19.86
C SER A 711 35.03 42.86 -18.63
N ALA A 712 34.66 43.81 -17.76
CA ALA A 712 35.42 44.11 -16.53
C ALA A 712 35.22 43.06 -15.41
N SER A 713 34.16 42.26 -15.48
CA SER A 713 33.81 41.23 -14.48
C SER A 713 34.79 40.06 -14.44
N ASN A 714 35.50 39.79 -15.55
CA ASN A 714 36.40 38.64 -15.68
C ASN A 714 37.84 38.91 -15.20
N LEU A 715 38.19 40.16 -14.83
CA LEU A 715 39.54 40.51 -14.37
C LEU A 715 39.77 40.36 -12.86
N LEU A 716 38.71 40.15 -12.08
CA LEU A 716 38.80 40.07 -10.62
C LEU A 716 38.84 38.64 -10.04
N GLY A 717 38.78 37.59 -10.87
CA GLY A 717 38.85 36.20 -10.39
C GLY A 717 37.81 35.87 -9.31
N LEU A 718 36.73 36.63 -9.22
CA LEU A 718 35.58 36.28 -8.41
C LEU A 718 34.92 35.09 -9.12
N PRO A 719 34.69 33.95 -8.43
CA PRO A 719 33.90 32.89 -9.02
C PRO A 719 32.58 33.52 -9.49
N PRO A 720 32.09 33.18 -10.69
CA PRO A 720 30.79 33.67 -11.14
C PRO A 720 29.79 33.36 -10.01
N ASP A 721 28.96 34.34 -9.64
CA ASP A 721 27.81 34.07 -8.77
C ASP A 721 27.00 32.97 -9.47
N GLU A 722 27.22 31.72 -9.06
CA GLU A 722 26.53 30.58 -9.62
C GLU A 722 25.05 30.75 -9.26
N GLY A 723 24.26 31.13 -10.26
CA GLY A 723 22.81 31.18 -10.13
C GLY A 723 22.30 29.84 -9.60
N PRO A 724 21.14 29.84 -8.91
CA PRO A 724 20.63 28.61 -8.33
C PRO A 724 20.44 27.54 -9.40
N LEU A 725 20.94 26.33 -9.14
CA LEU A 725 20.71 25.18 -10.01
C LEU A 725 19.25 24.76 -9.93
N TRP A 726 18.62 24.58 -11.08
CA TRP A 726 17.21 24.21 -11.20
C TRP A 726 17.09 22.73 -11.53
N LEU A 727 16.27 22.00 -10.76
CA LEU A 727 16.04 20.57 -10.93
C LEU A 727 14.62 20.33 -11.45
N PRO A 728 14.44 19.92 -12.72
CA PRO A 728 13.13 19.53 -13.21
C PRO A 728 12.64 18.27 -12.47
N LEU A 729 11.36 18.27 -12.11
CA LEU A 729 10.70 17.13 -11.48
C LEU A 729 9.73 16.50 -12.48
N SER A 730 9.75 15.18 -12.60
CA SER A 730 8.82 14.44 -13.46
C SER A 730 8.08 13.37 -12.67
N PRO A 731 6.90 13.69 -12.08
CA PRO A 731 6.04 12.70 -11.48
C PRO A 731 5.60 11.67 -12.52
N GLU A 732 6.03 10.42 -12.36
CA GLU A 732 5.58 9.28 -13.16
C GLU A 732 4.46 8.56 -12.41
N LEU A 733 3.28 8.57 -13.00
CA LEU A 733 2.04 8.08 -12.41
C LEU A 733 1.40 7.08 -13.36
N ALA A 734 0.70 6.09 -12.82
CA ALA A 734 -0.19 5.20 -13.58
C ALA A 734 -1.58 5.34 -12.99
N GLU A 735 -2.59 5.66 -13.79
CA GLU A 735 -3.96 5.82 -13.30
C GLU A 735 -4.56 4.46 -12.92
N THR A 736 -5.26 4.40 -11.79
CA THR A 736 -5.96 3.18 -11.34
C THR A 736 -7.45 3.28 -11.61
N GLN A 737 -8.17 2.17 -11.46
CA GLN A 737 -9.62 2.19 -11.46
C GLN A 737 -10.14 2.83 -10.16
N THR A 738 -10.67 4.05 -10.26
CA THR A 738 -11.14 4.85 -9.12
C THR A 738 -12.62 4.65 -8.78
N GLY A 739 -13.41 4.19 -9.77
CA GLY A 739 -14.82 3.85 -9.60
C GLY A 739 -15.01 2.41 -9.14
N ARG A 740 -15.70 2.22 -8.01
CA ARG A 740 -16.00 0.91 -7.44
C ARG A 740 -17.42 0.82 -6.89
N ILE A 741 -17.98 -0.37 -7.03
CA ILE A 741 -19.25 -0.76 -6.40
C ILE A 741 -18.91 -1.85 -5.38
N MET A 742 -19.27 -1.64 -4.13
CA MET A 742 -18.99 -2.55 -3.03
C MET A 742 -20.30 -3.06 -2.44
N PHE A 743 -20.39 -4.39 -2.32
CA PHE A 743 -21.46 -5.07 -1.61
C PHE A 743 -20.87 -5.68 -0.36
N SER A 744 -21.41 -5.32 0.81
CA SER A 744 -20.96 -5.88 2.08
C SER A 744 -22.13 -6.43 2.86
N VAL A 745 -21.86 -7.44 3.67
CA VAL A 745 -22.75 -7.88 4.74
C VAL A 745 -21.94 -7.80 6.02
N GLY A 746 -22.51 -7.19 7.05
CA GLY A 746 -21.91 -7.09 8.36
C GLY A 746 -22.87 -7.58 9.42
N VAL A 747 -22.29 -8.12 10.49
CA VAL A 747 -23.01 -8.39 11.73
C VAL A 747 -22.20 -7.77 12.85
N ASN A 748 -22.85 -7.01 13.71
CA ASN A 748 -22.25 -6.46 14.90
C ASN A 748 -23.20 -6.59 16.09
N SER A 749 -22.64 -6.41 17.28
CA SER A 749 -23.37 -6.57 18.54
C SER A 749 -24.37 -5.43 18.80
N GLU A 750 -24.23 -4.27 18.14
CA GLU A 750 -25.05 -3.07 18.42
C GLU A 750 -26.14 -2.77 17.37
N ALA A 751 -25.84 -2.95 16.09
CA ALA A 751 -26.72 -2.62 14.97
C ALA A 751 -27.31 -3.87 14.27
N GLY A 752 -26.94 -5.06 14.72
CA GLY A 752 -27.45 -6.33 14.22
C GLY A 752 -26.92 -6.69 12.83
N LEU A 753 -27.80 -7.20 11.97
CA LEU A 753 -27.48 -7.56 10.58
C LEU A 753 -27.57 -6.31 9.69
N LEU A 754 -26.49 -6.03 8.96
CA LEU A 754 -26.36 -4.90 8.05
C LEU A 754 -26.01 -5.44 6.66
N GLY A 755 -26.78 -5.06 5.65
CA GLY A 755 -26.33 -5.10 4.25
C GLY A 755 -25.80 -3.72 3.88
N SER A 756 -24.82 -3.63 2.98
CA SER A 756 -24.44 -2.35 2.40
C SER A 756 -24.13 -2.42 0.92
N VAL A 757 -24.55 -1.36 0.22
CA VAL A 757 -24.24 -1.10 -1.18
C VAL A 757 -23.61 0.28 -1.24
N VAL A 758 -22.35 0.32 -1.67
CA VAL A 758 -21.59 1.57 -1.79
C VAL A 758 -21.15 1.75 -3.23
N ILE A 759 -21.48 2.89 -3.81
CA ILE A 759 -20.97 3.35 -5.10
C ILE A 759 -20.01 4.50 -4.77
N ASP A 760 -18.72 4.33 -5.05
CA ASP A 760 -17.66 5.28 -4.71
C ASP A 760 -16.84 5.57 -5.98
N GLU A 761 -16.84 6.81 -6.43
CA GLU A 761 -15.99 7.31 -7.51
C GLU A 761 -15.04 8.37 -6.93
N GLN A 762 -13.75 8.05 -6.89
CA GLN A 762 -12.72 8.89 -6.25
C GLN A 762 -12.08 9.90 -7.19
N ASN A 763 -12.28 9.75 -8.50
CA ASN A 763 -11.78 10.69 -9.52
C ASN A 763 -12.93 11.34 -10.29
N PHE A 764 -14.00 11.72 -9.60
CA PHE A 764 -15.17 12.34 -10.20
C PHE A 764 -14.84 13.73 -10.79
N ASP A 765 -15.59 14.12 -11.82
CA ASP A 765 -15.57 15.46 -12.42
C ASP A 765 -17.00 15.89 -12.78
N TRP A 766 -17.64 16.66 -11.89
CA TRP A 766 -18.98 17.20 -12.12
C TRP A 766 -19.12 18.05 -13.39
N THR A 767 -18.03 18.63 -13.93
CA THR A 767 -18.06 19.46 -15.14
C THR A 767 -18.07 18.63 -16.42
N ARG A 768 -17.67 17.37 -16.35
CA ARG A 768 -17.55 16.47 -17.51
C ARG A 768 -18.83 15.69 -17.75
N PHE A 769 -19.92 16.39 -18.06
CA PHE A 769 -21.17 15.74 -18.46
C PHE A 769 -20.99 14.92 -19.74
N PRO A 770 -21.67 13.77 -19.88
CA PRO A 770 -21.58 12.92 -21.07
C PRO A 770 -22.09 13.69 -22.29
N ARG A 771 -21.27 13.74 -23.34
CA ARG A 771 -21.66 14.35 -24.63
C ARG A 771 -22.43 13.35 -25.50
N GLY A 772 -22.29 12.05 -25.22
CA GLY A 772 -23.03 10.98 -25.87
C GLY A 772 -23.00 9.67 -25.07
N TRP A 773 -23.70 8.66 -25.57
CA TRP A 773 -23.73 7.33 -24.95
C TRP A 773 -22.36 6.64 -24.94
N GLU A 774 -21.48 7.01 -25.86
CA GLU A 774 -20.11 6.51 -25.93
C GLU A 774 -19.28 6.91 -24.71
N ASP A 775 -19.47 8.12 -24.16
CA ASP A 775 -18.75 8.55 -22.94
C ASP A 775 -19.14 7.73 -21.71
N ILE A 776 -20.40 7.29 -21.66
CA ILE A 776 -20.91 6.42 -20.59
C ILE A 776 -20.38 4.99 -20.80
N ARG A 777 -20.42 4.49 -22.05
CA ARG A 777 -19.94 3.16 -22.40
C ARG A 777 -18.43 3.00 -22.21
N ASN A 778 -17.65 4.03 -22.55
CA ASN A 778 -16.20 4.09 -22.38
C ASN A 778 -15.81 4.55 -20.96
N ALA A 779 -16.80 4.81 -20.10
CA ALA A 779 -16.62 5.23 -18.71
C ALA A 779 -15.71 6.47 -18.54
N THR A 780 -15.80 7.43 -19.46
CA THR A 780 -15.08 8.71 -19.44
C THR A 780 -15.93 9.85 -18.88
N ALA A 781 -17.26 9.68 -18.87
CA ALA A 781 -18.19 10.65 -18.30
C ALA A 781 -17.95 10.84 -16.80
N TRP A 782 -18.02 12.10 -16.35
CA TRP A 782 -17.83 12.52 -14.97
C TRP A 782 -16.53 12.06 -14.30
N ARG A 783 -15.42 11.94 -15.06
CA ARG A 783 -14.11 11.55 -14.51
C ARG A 783 -12.98 12.53 -14.84
N GLY A 784 -12.07 12.70 -13.88
CA GLY A 784 -10.76 13.29 -14.08
C GLY A 784 -10.37 14.45 -13.16
N ALA A 785 -11.27 15.01 -12.35
CA ALA A 785 -10.96 16.20 -11.55
C ALA A 785 -10.40 15.89 -10.15
N GLY A 786 -10.40 14.62 -9.72
CA GLY A 786 -10.02 14.22 -8.37
C GLY A 786 -11.04 14.60 -7.29
N GLN A 787 -12.28 14.88 -7.69
CA GLN A 787 -13.42 15.00 -6.79
C GLN A 787 -13.88 13.62 -6.35
N ARG A 788 -14.59 13.54 -5.23
CA ARG A 788 -15.16 12.29 -4.75
C ARG A 788 -16.68 12.37 -4.74
N PHE A 789 -17.31 11.37 -5.33
CA PHE A 789 -18.75 11.17 -5.24
C PHE A 789 -19.03 9.79 -4.68
N ARG A 790 -19.75 9.72 -3.56
CA ARG A 790 -20.06 8.49 -2.85
C ARG A 790 -21.55 8.41 -2.52
N ILE A 791 -22.18 7.32 -2.92
CA ILE A 791 -23.53 6.94 -2.50
C ILE A 791 -23.40 5.67 -1.66
N GLU A 792 -24.07 5.64 -0.52
CA GLU A 792 -24.07 4.51 0.39
C GLU A 792 -25.48 4.22 0.87
N ALA A 793 -25.90 2.97 0.72
CA ALA A 793 -27.17 2.45 1.20
C ALA A 793 -26.90 1.29 2.14
N VAL A 794 -27.37 1.39 3.38
CA VAL A 794 -27.17 0.42 4.45
C VAL A 794 -28.53 -0.01 4.99
N PRO A 795 -29.22 -0.98 4.35
CA PRO A 795 -30.39 -1.61 4.93
C PRO A 795 -29.96 -2.54 6.08
N GLY A 796 -30.57 -2.37 7.26
CA GLY A 796 -30.29 -3.21 8.43
C GLY A 796 -31.50 -3.41 9.33
N SER A 797 -31.36 -4.32 10.30
CA SER A 797 -32.45 -4.71 11.21
C SER A 797 -32.71 -3.69 12.33
N GLN A 798 -31.65 -3.09 12.89
CA GLN A 798 -31.74 -2.08 13.95
C GLN A 798 -31.40 -0.67 13.45
N VAL A 799 -30.59 -0.59 12.38
CA VAL A 799 -30.12 0.66 11.82
C VAL A 799 -30.28 0.62 10.31
N GLN A 800 -30.85 1.68 9.74
CA GLN A 800 -30.87 1.93 8.31
C GLN A 800 -30.24 3.29 8.04
N LYS A 801 -29.34 3.35 7.06
CA LYS A 801 -28.61 4.57 6.70
C LYS A 801 -28.49 4.70 5.20
N TYR A 802 -28.90 5.84 4.65
CA TYR A 802 -28.71 6.18 3.25
C TYR A 802 -28.02 7.53 3.16
N THR A 803 -26.88 7.61 2.48
CA THR A 803 -26.09 8.84 2.38
C THR A 803 -25.61 9.10 0.97
N ILE A 804 -25.57 10.37 0.59
CA ILE A 804 -24.96 10.87 -0.64
C ILE A 804 -23.94 11.93 -0.24
N ASN A 805 -22.69 11.73 -0.65
CA ASN A 805 -21.57 12.60 -0.32
C ASN A 805 -20.86 13.04 -1.59
N PHE A 806 -20.66 14.35 -1.74
CA PHE A 806 -19.84 14.96 -2.77
C PHE A 806 -18.73 15.79 -2.11
N GLN A 807 -17.50 15.62 -2.57
CA GLN A 807 -16.34 16.33 -2.04
C GLN A 807 -15.47 16.84 -3.18
N GLU A 808 -15.18 18.14 -3.16
CA GLU A 808 -14.19 18.81 -3.99
C GLU A 808 -13.04 19.27 -3.07
N PRO A 809 -11.91 18.54 -3.01
CA PRO A 809 -10.80 18.86 -2.12
C PRO A 809 -10.07 20.18 -2.45
N TYR A 810 -10.06 20.58 -3.72
CA TYR A 810 -9.31 21.74 -4.22
C TYR A 810 -10.20 22.62 -5.11
N LEU A 811 -11.20 23.25 -4.50
CA LEU A 811 -12.12 24.16 -5.16
C LEU A 811 -11.34 25.28 -5.84
N PHE A 812 -11.57 25.45 -7.14
CA PHE A 812 -10.87 26.42 -7.99
C PHE A 812 -9.33 26.26 -8.02
N ASP A 813 -8.81 25.04 -7.86
CA ASP A 813 -7.37 24.76 -7.76
C ASP A 813 -6.69 25.51 -6.60
N THR A 814 -7.45 25.80 -5.54
CA THR A 814 -6.95 26.41 -4.31
C THR A 814 -6.94 25.40 -3.17
N PRO A 815 -6.25 25.68 -2.04
CA PRO A 815 -6.30 24.85 -0.83
C PRO A 815 -7.66 24.83 -0.11
N ILE A 816 -8.70 25.42 -0.71
CA ILE A 816 -10.07 25.44 -0.19
C ILE A 816 -10.78 24.20 -0.71
N GLY A 817 -11.45 23.45 0.16
CA GLY A 817 -12.31 22.34 -0.21
C GLY A 817 -13.79 22.64 0.04
N LEU A 818 -14.66 21.94 -0.68
CA LEU A 818 -16.11 21.95 -0.52
C LEU A 818 -16.61 20.53 -0.27
N GLY A 819 -17.44 20.35 0.74
CA GLY A 819 -18.14 19.11 1.04
C GLY A 819 -19.64 19.34 1.06
N LEU A 820 -20.38 18.46 0.39
CA LEU A 820 -21.84 18.40 0.39
C LEU A 820 -22.25 17.00 0.80
N SER A 821 -23.15 16.89 1.76
CA SER A 821 -23.67 15.59 2.19
C SER A 821 -25.16 15.68 2.47
N GLY A 822 -25.88 14.63 2.10
CA GLY A 822 -27.27 14.41 2.45
C GLY A 822 -27.43 13.03 3.06
N TYR A 823 -28.25 12.91 4.10
CA TYR A 823 -28.43 11.65 4.81
C TYR A 823 -29.88 11.45 5.26
N TYR A 824 -30.28 10.18 5.24
CA TYR A 824 -31.43 9.63 5.93
C TYR A 824 -30.92 8.56 6.88
N TYR A 825 -31.40 8.59 8.12
CA TYR A 825 -31.04 7.67 9.17
C TYR A 825 -32.29 7.24 9.93
N ASP A 826 -32.40 5.96 10.23
CA ASP A 826 -33.49 5.37 11.00
C ASP A 826 -32.88 4.33 11.93
N ARG A 827 -33.07 4.51 13.24
CA ARG A 827 -32.50 3.66 14.27
C ARG A 827 -33.51 3.40 15.37
N ARG A 828 -33.56 2.13 15.79
CA ARG A 828 -34.29 1.69 16.96
C ARG A 828 -33.37 1.59 18.16
N TYR A 829 -33.68 2.32 19.22
CA TYR A 829 -33.04 2.16 20.53
C TYR A 829 -33.95 1.38 21.47
N ARG A 830 -33.44 1.00 22.64
CA ARG A 830 -34.25 0.35 23.67
C ARG A 830 -35.28 1.33 24.23
N GLU A 831 -34.92 2.60 24.32
CA GLU A 831 -35.69 3.66 24.95
C GLU A 831 -36.67 4.38 23.99
N TRP A 832 -36.30 4.55 22.72
CA TRP A 832 -37.11 5.21 21.69
C TRP A 832 -36.68 4.83 20.26
N ASP A 833 -37.54 5.11 19.28
CA ASP A 833 -37.20 5.05 17.86
C ASP A 833 -36.89 6.46 17.31
N GLU A 834 -35.85 6.54 16.48
CA GLU A 834 -35.31 7.80 15.96
C GLU A 834 -35.18 7.78 14.45
N GLN A 835 -35.71 8.81 13.80
CA GLN A 835 -35.54 9.06 12.37
C GLN A 835 -34.90 10.43 12.13
N ARG A 836 -33.79 10.50 11.39
CA ARG A 836 -33.13 11.77 11.03
C ARG A 836 -33.07 11.93 9.52
N VAL A 837 -33.45 13.11 9.04
CA VAL A 837 -33.25 13.52 7.65
C VAL A 837 -32.53 14.86 7.66
N GLY A 838 -31.39 14.95 6.98
CA GLY A 838 -30.60 16.16 7.02
C GLY A 838 -29.60 16.29 5.90
N GLY A 839 -28.96 17.44 5.88
CA GLY A 839 -27.87 17.77 4.98
C GLY A 839 -26.79 18.57 5.69
N ARG A 840 -25.60 18.54 5.12
CA ARG A 840 -24.45 19.31 5.62
C ARG A 840 -23.65 19.87 4.46
N VAL A 841 -23.29 21.14 4.60
CA VAL A 841 -22.39 21.88 3.70
C VAL A 841 -21.15 22.23 4.50
N SER A 842 -19.97 21.95 3.98
CA SER A 842 -18.70 22.25 4.66
C SER A 842 -17.71 22.91 3.71
N GLY A 843 -17.03 23.94 4.18
CA GLY A 843 -15.83 24.48 3.57
C GLY A 843 -14.60 24.05 4.37
N SER A 844 -13.55 23.57 3.71
CA SER A 844 -12.28 23.24 4.37
C SER A 844 -11.16 24.12 3.85
N TYR A 845 -10.15 24.38 4.67
CA TYR A 845 -8.93 25.06 4.28
C TYR A 845 -7.71 24.27 4.76
N GLN A 846 -6.82 23.92 3.85
CA GLN A 846 -5.59 23.19 4.16
C GLN A 846 -4.46 24.17 4.48
N PHE A 847 -4.11 24.32 5.77
CA PHE A 847 -3.03 25.20 6.22
C PHE A 847 -1.66 24.60 5.93
N THR A 848 -1.51 23.30 6.22
CA THR A 848 -0.35 22.47 5.89
C THR A 848 -0.86 21.12 5.39
N PRO A 849 -0.02 20.23 4.83
CA PRO A 849 -0.45 18.89 4.44
C PRO A 849 -1.16 18.11 5.55
N ASP A 850 -0.78 18.36 6.81
CA ASP A 850 -1.25 17.62 7.98
C ASP A 850 -2.24 18.43 8.85
N LEU A 851 -2.36 19.75 8.65
CA LEU A 851 -3.28 20.65 9.39
C LEU A 851 -4.36 21.22 8.48
N SER A 852 -5.63 20.98 8.84
CA SER A 852 -6.78 21.51 8.12
C SER A 852 -7.82 22.12 9.07
N GLY A 853 -8.46 23.20 8.62
CA GLY A 853 -9.62 23.79 9.27
C GLY A 853 -10.88 23.52 8.46
N VAL A 854 -12.00 23.29 9.13
CA VAL A 854 -13.30 23.05 8.51
C VAL A 854 -14.34 23.94 9.17
N VAL A 855 -15.14 24.61 8.35
CA VAL A 855 -16.36 25.29 8.77
C VAL A 855 -17.53 24.56 8.14
N ALA A 856 -18.54 24.21 8.91
CA ALA A 856 -19.68 23.47 8.40
C ALA A 856 -21.00 23.99 8.93
N PHE A 857 -22.02 23.85 8.11
CA PHE A 857 -23.41 24.06 8.46
C PHE A 857 -24.15 22.73 8.28
N ARG A 858 -24.86 22.27 9.32
CA ARG A 858 -25.79 21.12 9.22
C ARG A 858 -27.21 21.58 9.47
N GLY A 859 -28.15 21.06 8.68
CA GLY A 859 -29.58 21.20 8.92
C GLY A 859 -30.22 19.82 8.96
N ALA A 860 -30.98 19.52 10.00
CA ALA A 860 -31.61 18.21 10.19
C ALA A 860 -33.01 18.34 10.80
N ASN A 861 -33.89 17.43 10.41
CA ASN A 861 -35.14 17.17 11.09
C ASN A 861 -35.05 15.80 11.75
N ILE A 862 -35.20 15.77 13.08
CA ILE A 862 -35.12 14.57 13.91
C ILE A 862 -36.53 14.28 14.42
N LYS A 863 -37.02 13.07 14.17
CA LYS A 863 -38.30 12.60 14.67
C LYS A 863 -38.08 11.52 15.71
N ILE A 864 -38.54 11.76 16.93
CA ILE A 864 -38.53 10.80 18.05
C ILE A 864 -39.95 10.26 18.23
N PHE A 865 -40.08 8.93 18.35
CA PHE A 865 -41.37 8.26 18.52
C PHE A 865 -41.21 6.92 19.26
N ASP A 866 -42.35 6.29 19.61
CA ASP A 866 -42.44 5.02 20.34
C ASP A 866 -41.58 4.96 21.62
N PRO A 867 -41.76 5.89 22.58
CA PRO A 867 -41.00 5.90 23.84
C PRO A 867 -41.36 4.71 24.73
N ILE A 868 -40.36 4.14 25.42
CA ILE A 868 -40.56 3.03 26.37
C ILE A 868 -41.24 3.48 27.68
N ALA A 869 -41.09 4.74 28.07
CA ALA A 869 -41.69 5.30 29.27
C ALA A 869 -41.96 6.81 29.15
N ASP A 870 -42.73 7.30 30.11
CA ASP A 870 -43.19 8.68 30.23
C ASP A 870 -42.28 9.46 31.19
N ILE A 871 -41.11 9.90 30.72
CA ILE A 871 -40.15 10.73 31.48
C ILE A 871 -40.11 12.16 30.92
N PRO A 872 -39.99 13.20 31.76
CA PRO A 872 -40.03 14.60 31.33
C PRO A 872 -39.10 14.93 30.16
N GLU A 873 -37.85 14.47 30.24
CA GLU A 873 -36.79 14.73 29.26
C GLU A 873 -37.08 14.09 27.89
N LEU A 874 -37.73 12.92 27.86
CA LEU A 874 -38.13 12.26 26.62
C LEU A 874 -39.40 12.88 26.04
N ASN A 875 -40.33 13.29 26.89
CA ASN A 875 -41.60 13.89 26.47
C ASN A 875 -41.41 15.23 25.76
N GLU A 876 -40.42 16.02 26.18
CA GLU A 876 -40.08 17.30 25.58
C GLU A 876 -39.60 17.15 24.13
N VAL A 877 -38.96 16.04 23.80
CA VAL A 877 -38.39 15.79 22.47
C VAL A 877 -39.29 14.97 21.54
N LEU A 878 -40.47 14.51 21.99
CA LEU A 878 -41.35 13.68 21.18
C LEU A 878 -41.87 14.45 19.94
N GLY A 879 -41.88 13.77 18.80
CA GLY A 879 -42.28 14.35 17.53
C GLY A 879 -41.10 14.88 16.72
N SER A 880 -41.33 15.90 15.89
CA SER A 880 -40.35 16.42 14.94
C SER A 880 -39.65 17.66 15.47
N ASN A 881 -38.32 17.61 15.53
CA ASN A 881 -37.44 18.68 15.98
C ASN A 881 -36.51 19.11 14.86
N ALA A 882 -36.42 20.42 14.61
CA ALA A 882 -35.53 20.99 13.61
C ALA A 882 -34.25 21.48 14.28
N LEU A 883 -33.09 21.01 13.82
CA LEU A 883 -31.77 21.43 14.28
C LEU A 883 -30.96 22.06 13.16
N TYR A 884 -30.33 23.19 13.45
CA TYR A 884 -29.39 23.88 12.58
C TYR A 884 -28.09 24.10 13.36
N GLY A 885 -27.01 23.46 12.92
CA GLY A 885 -25.71 23.49 13.58
C GLY A 885 -24.68 24.25 12.77
N PHE A 886 -23.92 25.13 13.42
CA PHE A 886 -22.76 25.83 12.87
C PHE A 886 -21.50 25.36 13.58
N GLU A 887 -20.65 24.66 12.84
CA GLU A 887 -19.48 23.99 13.39
C GLU A 887 -18.18 24.58 12.84
N ILE A 888 -17.20 24.74 13.73
CA ILE A 888 -15.80 24.97 13.39
C ILE A 888 -15.00 23.80 13.92
N ARG A 889 -14.14 23.22 13.08
CA ARG A 889 -13.31 22.07 13.41
C ARG A 889 -11.88 22.29 12.92
N LEU A 890 -10.91 21.91 13.74
CA LEU A 890 -9.49 21.90 13.39
C LEU A 890 -8.97 20.47 13.52
N ILE A 891 -8.32 19.99 12.47
CA ILE A 891 -7.84 18.61 12.38
C ILE A 891 -6.34 18.64 12.08
N HIS A 892 -5.56 17.96 12.91
CA HIS A 892 -4.16 17.69 12.68
C HIS A 892 -3.92 16.17 12.63
N ASP A 893 -3.67 15.64 11.43
CA ASP A 893 -3.51 14.19 11.19
C ASP A 893 -2.16 13.89 10.55
N THR A 894 -1.30 13.18 11.28
CA THR A 894 0.04 12.75 10.84
C THR A 894 0.14 11.23 10.69
N ARG A 895 -0.99 10.50 10.80
CA ARG A 895 -0.99 9.04 10.79
C ARG A 895 -0.49 8.49 9.45
N ASP A 896 0.29 7.42 9.53
CA ASP A 896 0.80 6.69 8.35
C ASP A 896 -0.31 5.98 7.54
N SER A 897 -1.38 5.56 8.23
CA SER A 897 -2.56 4.94 7.62
C SER A 897 -3.81 5.37 8.37
N THR A 898 -4.90 5.63 7.63
CA THR A 898 -6.21 5.95 8.23
C THR A 898 -6.93 4.72 8.77
N PHE A 899 -6.73 3.54 8.16
CA PHE A 899 -7.43 2.30 8.52
C PHE A 899 -6.67 1.42 9.52
N LEU A 900 -5.35 1.33 9.37
CA LEU A 900 -4.48 0.58 10.28
C LEU A 900 -3.24 1.42 10.64
N PRO A 901 -3.43 2.52 11.41
CA PRO A 901 -2.32 3.37 11.82
C PRO A 901 -1.30 2.57 12.63
N THR A 902 -0.02 2.79 12.36
CA THR A 902 1.10 2.22 13.13
C THR A 902 1.97 3.28 13.78
N GLU A 903 1.96 4.49 13.24
CA GLU A 903 2.69 5.64 13.76
C GLU A 903 1.94 6.95 13.46
N GLY A 904 2.29 8.01 14.19
CA GLY A 904 1.67 9.34 14.05
C GLY A 904 0.47 9.53 14.98
N HIS A 905 -0.26 10.63 14.77
CA HIS A 905 -1.34 11.04 15.65
C HIS A 905 -2.48 11.72 14.90
N LEU A 906 -3.67 11.66 15.50
CA LEU A 906 -4.84 12.44 15.14
C LEU A 906 -5.17 13.34 16.33
N PHE A 907 -5.25 14.64 16.07
CA PHE A 907 -5.78 15.62 17.01
C PHE A 907 -6.91 16.37 16.33
N GLU A 908 -8.11 16.31 16.90
CA GLU A 908 -9.29 17.00 16.42
C GLU A 908 -9.89 17.83 17.55
N VAL A 909 -10.19 19.08 17.25
CA VAL A 909 -10.99 19.94 18.14
C VAL A 909 -12.14 20.52 17.33
N SER A 910 -13.34 20.47 17.89
CA SER A 910 -14.54 21.02 17.27
C SER A 910 -15.35 21.81 18.29
N ALA A 911 -16.00 22.86 17.78
CA ALA A 911 -17.00 23.63 18.50
C ALA A 911 -18.19 23.83 17.56
N GLU A 912 -19.39 23.53 18.05
CA GLU A 912 -20.63 23.66 17.32
C GLU A 912 -21.64 24.47 18.14
N GLN A 913 -22.30 25.44 17.50
CA GLN A 913 -23.50 26.06 18.06
C GLN A 913 -24.71 25.50 17.33
N VAL A 914 -25.64 24.91 18.07
CA VAL A 914 -26.91 24.41 17.53
C VAL A 914 -28.03 25.38 17.89
N ILE A 915 -28.95 25.60 16.96
CA ILE A 915 -30.18 26.40 17.11
C ILE A 915 -31.36 25.65 16.46
N GLY A 916 -32.59 26.09 16.74
CA GLY A 916 -33.80 25.55 16.11
C GLY A 916 -34.87 25.26 17.15
N SER A 917 -35.25 23.99 17.31
CA SER A 917 -36.11 23.54 18.41
C SER A 917 -35.43 23.68 19.78
N PHE A 918 -34.10 23.56 19.82
CA PHE A 918 -33.25 23.68 21.00
C PHE A 918 -32.04 24.55 20.68
N GLU A 919 -31.45 25.22 21.67
CA GLU A 919 -30.29 26.10 21.52
C GLU A 919 -29.18 25.74 22.52
N TYR A 920 -28.12 25.10 22.03
CA TYR A 920 -27.02 24.65 22.87
C TYR A 920 -25.67 24.70 22.14
N PRO A 921 -24.58 25.07 22.83
CA PRO A 921 -23.23 24.87 22.33
C PRO A 921 -22.76 23.43 22.60
N ARG A 922 -21.85 22.95 21.77
CA ARG A 922 -21.20 21.65 21.88
C ARG A 922 -19.72 21.79 21.58
N GLY A 923 -18.86 21.14 22.37
CA GLY A 923 -17.41 21.14 22.16
C GLY A 923 -16.84 19.73 22.29
N GLU A 924 -15.96 19.34 21.36
CA GLU A 924 -15.28 18.04 21.42
C GLU A 924 -13.78 18.19 21.16
N ILE A 925 -12.99 17.43 21.91
CA ILE A 925 -11.56 17.25 21.70
C ILE A 925 -11.30 15.75 21.59
N GLU A 926 -10.67 15.32 20.51
CA GLU A 926 -10.24 13.95 20.29
C GLU A 926 -8.73 13.89 20.02
N LEU A 927 -8.05 13.01 20.74
CA LEU A 927 -6.63 12.74 20.60
C LEU A 927 -6.42 11.24 20.41
N ARG A 928 -5.71 10.86 19.35
CA ARG A 928 -5.21 9.49 19.16
C ARG A 928 -3.74 9.55 18.82
N GLN A 929 -2.93 8.80 19.54
CA GLN A 929 -1.49 8.71 19.33
C GLN A 929 -1.11 7.25 19.10
N TYR A 930 -0.29 7.00 18.07
CA TYR A 930 0.19 5.67 17.70
C TYR A 930 1.71 5.63 17.81
N PHE A 931 2.23 4.57 18.41
CA PHE A 931 3.66 4.31 18.56
C PHE A 931 3.99 2.92 18.02
N MET A 932 4.81 2.86 16.96
CA MET A 932 5.38 1.61 16.49
C MET A 932 6.54 1.20 17.40
N LEU A 933 6.30 0.21 18.26
CA LEU A 933 7.27 -0.24 19.26
C LEU A 933 8.28 -1.25 18.70
N HIS A 934 7.85 -2.06 17.73
CA HIS A 934 8.70 -3.05 17.08
C HIS A 934 8.18 -3.34 15.67
N GLN A 935 9.11 -3.63 14.75
CA GLN A 935 8.83 -4.12 13.40
C GLN A 935 9.94 -5.08 12.97
N ARG A 936 9.61 -6.12 12.23
CA ARG A 936 10.61 -7.02 11.63
C ARG A 936 11.29 -6.35 10.42
N PRO A 937 12.51 -6.77 10.04
CA PRO A 937 13.24 -6.14 8.93
C PRO A 937 12.53 -6.17 7.56
N ASP A 938 11.61 -7.12 7.37
CA ASP A 938 10.78 -7.27 6.18
C ASP A 938 9.53 -6.36 6.18
N GLY A 939 9.33 -5.56 7.24
CA GLY A 939 8.18 -4.69 7.42
C GLY A 939 6.97 -5.35 8.09
N SER A 940 7.01 -6.67 8.32
CA SER A 940 5.96 -7.42 9.03
C SER A 940 6.16 -7.39 10.55
N GLY A 941 5.27 -8.01 11.29
CA GLY A 941 5.40 -8.22 12.72
C GLY A 941 5.37 -6.93 13.52
N ARG A 942 4.50 -5.99 13.14
CA ARG A 942 4.40 -4.68 13.78
C ARG A 942 3.72 -4.77 15.14
N HIS A 943 4.41 -4.30 16.18
CA HIS A 943 3.84 -4.07 17.51
C HIS A 943 3.50 -2.59 17.65
N VAL A 944 2.24 -2.28 17.95
CA VAL A 944 1.73 -0.91 17.98
C VAL A 944 1.06 -0.65 19.31
N LEU A 945 1.49 0.41 20.01
CA LEU A 945 0.77 0.97 21.14
C LEU A 945 -0.07 2.15 20.64
N SER A 946 -1.36 2.14 20.94
CA SER A 946 -2.28 3.24 20.68
C SER A 946 -2.80 3.81 22.00
N LEU A 947 -2.77 5.12 22.11
CA LEU A 947 -3.41 5.86 23.19
C LEU A 947 -4.51 6.74 22.59
N GLY A 948 -5.71 6.64 23.12
CA GLY A 948 -6.88 7.42 22.70
C GLY A 948 -7.46 8.21 23.87
N GLY A 949 -7.95 9.40 23.58
CA GLY A 949 -8.67 10.26 24.52
C GLY A 949 -9.75 11.05 23.79
N LYS A 950 -10.93 11.16 24.39
CA LYS A 950 -12.03 11.98 23.91
C LYS A 950 -12.64 12.73 25.09
N VAL A 951 -12.73 14.06 24.98
CA VAL A 951 -13.46 14.91 25.93
C VAL A 951 -14.53 15.64 25.17
N ALA A 952 -15.74 15.64 25.68
CA ALA A 952 -16.87 16.24 25.03
C ALA A 952 -17.79 16.92 26.06
N VAL A 953 -18.31 18.08 25.72
CA VAL A 953 -19.21 18.88 26.55
C VAL A 953 -20.33 19.47 25.70
N SER A 954 -21.51 19.65 26.28
CA SER A 954 -22.69 20.26 25.70
C SER A 954 -23.32 21.22 26.71
N GLY A 955 -24.23 22.11 26.26
CA GLY A 955 -24.95 23.02 27.16
C GLY A 955 -26.21 22.41 27.80
N GLU A 956 -26.79 23.12 28.77
CA GLU A 956 -27.94 22.65 29.58
C GLU A 956 -29.23 22.39 28.76
N ASP A 957 -29.42 23.07 27.63
CA ASP A 957 -30.59 22.90 26.74
C ASP A 957 -30.36 21.79 25.69
N THR A 958 -29.43 20.87 25.94
CA THR A 958 -29.17 19.77 25.01
C THR A 958 -30.28 18.73 25.11
N PRO A 959 -30.96 18.37 24.02
CA PRO A 959 -32.00 17.35 24.07
C PRO A 959 -31.40 15.95 24.26
N ILE A 960 -32.14 15.04 24.90
CA ILE A 960 -31.70 13.67 25.25
C ILE A 960 -31.14 12.85 24.07
N TYR A 961 -31.59 13.10 22.83
CA TYR A 961 -31.10 12.42 21.62
C TYR A 961 -29.77 13.00 21.08
N GLU A 962 -29.28 14.10 21.64
CA GLU A 962 -27.96 14.71 21.36
C GLU A 962 -27.00 14.61 22.55
N HIS A 963 -27.43 14.07 23.70
CA HIS A 963 -26.56 13.70 24.82
C HIS A 963 -25.43 12.76 24.40
N TYR A 964 -24.38 12.74 25.21
CA TYR A 964 -23.30 11.77 25.09
C TYR A 964 -23.66 10.46 25.79
N PHE A 965 -23.20 9.34 25.22
CA PHE A 965 -23.41 7.99 25.73
C PHE A 965 -22.16 7.13 25.59
N ALA A 966 -21.90 6.27 26.58
CA ALA A 966 -20.80 5.32 26.56
C ALA A 966 -21.27 3.88 26.80
N GLY A 967 -20.47 2.92 26.34
CA GLY A 967 -20.80 1.49 26.28
C GLY A 967 -20.86 0.98 24.84
N GLY A 968 -20.63 -0.32 24.65
CA GLY A 968 -20.50 -0.96 23.34
C GLY A 968 -19.05 -1.08 22.84
N PHE A 969 -18.86 -1.47 21.58
CA PHE A 969 -17.53 -1.76 21.02
C PHE A 969 -16.76 -0.52 20.56
N THR A 970 -17.42 0.63 20.43
CA THR A 970 -16.85 1.88 19.88
C THR A 970 -16.35 2.85 20.96
N THR A 971 -16.88 2.76 22.18
CA THR A 971 -16.56 3.65 23.30
C THR A 971 -15.83 2.88 24.42
N ILE A 972 -16.56 2.32 25.39
CA ILE A 972 -16.01 1.51 26.48
C ILE A 972 -16.50 0.07 26.32
N ARG A 973 -15.61 -0.82 25.84
CA ARG A 973 -15.92 -2.24 25.69
C ARG A 973 -16.20 -2.89 27.05
N GLY A 974 -17.05 -3.91 27.08
CA GLY A 974 -17.40 -4.65 28.30
C GLY A 974 -18.74 -4.22 28.90
N PHE A 975 -19.22 -3.03 28.52
CA PHE A 975 -20.57 -2.55 28.81
C PHE A 975 -21.45 -2.72 27.57
N ASP A 976 -22.73 -3.01 27.78
CA ASP A 976 -23.70 -3.06 26.69
C ASP A 976 -23.92 -1.64 26.11
N PHE A 977 -24.46 -1.56 24.90
CA PHE A 977 -24.52 -0.34 24.11
C PHE A 977 -25.26 0.79 24.86
N ARG A 978 -24.57 1.92 25.13
CA ARG A 978 -25.03 3.09 25.92
C ARG A 978 -25.22 2.86 27.42
N GLU A 979 -25.02 1.64 27.92
CA GLU A 979 -25.39 1.28 29.28
C GLU A 979 -24.39 1.75 30.35
N ALA A 980 -23.23 2.28 29.94
CA ALA A 980 -22.25 2.97 30.79
C ALA A 980 -22.56 4.48 30.81
N SER A 981 -23.76 4.87 31.24
CA SER A 981 -24.23 6.25 31.19
C SER A 981 -25.31 6.53 32.25
N PRO A 982 -25.54 7.81 32.61
CA PRO A 982 -26.51 8.21 33.63
C PRO A 982 -27.93 7.74 33.30
N ARG A 983 -28.70 7.46 34.35
CA ARG A 983 -30.08 6.97 34.26
C ARG A 983 -31.06 7.84 35.02
N ASN A 984 -32.27 7.98 34.48
CA ASN A 984 -33.42 8.54 35.19
C ASN A 984 -34.56 7.52 35.18
N GLN A 985 -35.11 7.19 36.35
CA GLN A 985 -36.16 6.16 36.53
C GLN A 985 -35.82 4.79 35.88
N GLY A 986 -34.54 4.42 35.86
CA GLY A 986 -34.05 3.18 35.27
C GLY A 986 -33.81 3.23 33.75
N ILE A 987 -34.05 4.37 33.11
CA ILE A 987 -33.88 4.59 31.67
C ILE A 987 -32.56 5.32 31.44
N VAL A 988 -31.79 4.87 30.45
CA VAL A 988 -30.53 5.51 30.08
C VAL A 988 -30.82 6.86 29.41
N VAL A 989 -30.38 7.95 30.04
CA VAL A 989 -30.58 9.32 29.55
C VAL A 989 -29.31 9.94 28.99
N GLY A 990 -28.14 9.43 29.35
CA GLY A 990 -26.87 10.02 28.91
C GLY A 990 -26.55 11.31 29.66
N GLY A 991 -25.58 12.07 29.16
CA GLY A 991 -25.17 13.30 29.82
C GLY A 991 -24.57 14.36 28.90
N GLU A 992 -24.45 15.58 29.41
CA GLU A 992 -23.87 16.72 28.69
C GLU A 992 -22.34 16.68 28.70
N PHE A 993 -21.72 15.93 29.61
CA PHE A 993 -20.28 15.75 29.69
C PHE A 993 -19.88 14.30 29.43
N MET A 994 -18.79 14.11 28.69
CA MET A 994 -18.16 12.81 28.47
C MET A 994 -16.64 12.95 28.48
N MET A 995 -15.98 12.00 29.14
CA MET A 995 -14.54 11.83 29.05
C MET A 995 -14.22 10.34 28.88
N LEU A 996 -13.62 9.99 27.76
CA LEU A 996 -13.16 8.63 27.45
C LEU A 996 -11.64 8.62 27.27
N ALA A 997 -11.01 7.53 27.68
CA ALA A 997 -9.62 7.22 27.39
C ALA A 997 -9.46 5.73 27.11
N SER A 998 -8.50 5.38 26.26
CA SER A 998 -8.18 4.00 25.93
C SER A 998 -6.68 3.84 25.72
N ALA A 999 -6.13 2.71 26.18
CA ALA A 999 -4.79 2.28 25.87
C ALA A 999 -4.84 0.89 25.24
N GLU A 1000 -4.40 0.75 23.99
CA GLU A 1000 -4.41 -0.51 23.26
C GLU A 1000 -3.00 -0.92 22.84
N TYR A 1001 -2.64 -2.18 23.06
CA TYR A 1001 -1.43 -2.79 22.56
C TYR A 1001 -1.76 -3.90 21.57
N MET A 1002 -1.41 -3.69 20.30
CA MET A 1002 -1.62 -4.64 19.21
C MET A 1002 -0.31 -5.33 18.83
N PHE A 1003 -0.33 -6.66 18.71
CA PHE A 1003 0.84 -7.47 18.38
C PHE A 1003 0.49 -8.57 17.36
N PRO A 1004 1.45 -8.97 16.50
CA PRO A 1004 1.25 -10.04 15.52
C PRO A 1004 1.20 -11.40 16.21
N ILE A 1005 0.22 -12.24 15.85
CA ILE A 1005 0.19 -13.66 16.26
C ILE A 1005 0.79 -14.51 15.14
N THR A 1006 0.44 -14.21 13.88
CA THR A 1006 1.00 -14.90 12.72
C THR A 1006 2.18 -14.13 12.12
N ALA A 1007 3.02 -14.83 11.36
CA ALA A 1007 4.19 -14.22 10.72
C ALA A 1007 3.82 -13.27 9.56
N ASP A 1008 2.67 -13.49 8.94
CA ASP A 1008 2.12 -12.73 7.82
C ASP A 1008 1.20 -11.56 8.24
N ASP A 1009 1.12 -11.26 9.55
CA ASP A 1009 0.27 -10.22 10.14
C ASP A 1009 -1.25 -10.36 9.85
N ALA A 1010 -1.69 -11.50 9.31
CA ALA A 1010 -3.10 -11.78 9.06
C ALA A 1010 -3.90 -11.87 10.37
N LEU A 1011 -3.31 -12.45 11.41
CA LEU A 1011 -3.89 -12.55 12.75
C LEU A 1011 -3.08 -11.72 13.74
N ARG A 1012 -3.73 -10.78 14.42
CA ARG A 1012 -3.15 -9.94 15.46
C ARG A 1012 -3.92 -10.08 16.77
N GLY A 1013 -3.20 -10.10 17.88
CA GLY A 1013 -3.75 -9.98 19.22
C GLY A 1013 -3.80 -8.53 19.65
N VAL A 1014 -4.77 -8.19 20.49
CA VAL A 1014 -4.89 -6.86 21.12
C VAL A 1014 -5.10 -7.07 22.61
N VAL A 1015 -4.44 -6.29 23.43
CA VAL A 1015 -4.77 -6.12 24.86
C VAL A 1015 -5.07 -4.65 25.06
N PHE A 1016 -6.14 -4.33 25.77
CA PHE A 1016 -6.57 -2.96 25.93
C PHE A 1016 -7.11 -2.68 27.34
N VAL A 1017 -7.17 -1.41 27.69
CA VAL A 1017 -7.94 -0.90 28.82
C VAL A 1017 -8.73 0.30 28.33
N ASP A 1018 -10.05 0.20 28.40
CA ASP A 1018 -10.95 1.32 28.15
C ASP A 1018 -11.40 1.90 29.48
N THR A 1019 -11.53 3.21 29.54
CA THR A 1019 -11.93 3.90 30.75
C THR A 1019 -12.62 5.21 30.42
N GLY A 1020 -13.52 5.66 31.29
CA GLY A 1020 -14.17 6.95 31.10
C GLY A 1020 -15.39 7.14 31.96
N THR A 1021 -16.03 8.29 31.75
CA THR A 1021 -17.30 8.64 32.38
C THR A 1021 -18.20 9.41 31.39
N VAL A 1022 -19.49 9.35 31.66
CA VAL A 1022 -20.53 10.19 31.06
C VAL A 1022 -21.35 10.72 32.23
N GLU A 1023 -21.52 12.03 32.30
CA GLU A 1023 -22.15 12.69 33.44
C GLU A 1023 -23.18 13.71 32.97
N PRO A 1024 -24.28 13.93 33.72
CA PRO A 1024 -25.28 14.93 33.38
C PRO A 1024 -24.67 16.32 33.21
N THR A 1025 -23.75 16.71 34.10
CA THR A 1025 -22.99 17.96 34.03
C THR A 1025 -21.49 17.69 34.24
N ILE A 1026 -20.65 18.71 34.02
CA ILE A 1026 -19.19 18.59 34.26
C ILE A 1026 -18.83 18.59 35.76
N ASP A 1027 -19.77 18.99 36.61
CA ASP A 1027 -19.58 18.96 38.05
C ASP A 1027 -19.46 17.50 38.48
N HIS A 1028 -18.51 17.18 39.36
CA HIS A 1028 -18.33 15.81 39.86
C HIS A 1028 -17.90 14.76 38.82
N TRP A 1029 -17.20 15.17 37.74
CA TRP A 1029 -16.73 14.29 36.66
C TRP A 1029 -15.88 13.06 37.04
N THR A 1030 -15.48 12.90 38.31
CA THR A 1030 -14.68 11.77 38.81
C THR A 1030 -15.52 10.71 39.54
N ASP A 1031 -16.79 10.96 39.78
CA ASP A 1031 -17.58 10.19 40.75
C ASP A 1031 -17.99 8.81 40.17
N ASP A 1032 -18.51 8.75 38.94
CA ASP A 1032 -18.97 7.50 38.31
C ASP A 1032 -18.04 6.99 37.19
N TYR A 1033 -16.75 6.93 37.52
CA TYR A 1033 -15.71 6.50 36.57
C TYR A 1033 -15.73 4.98 36.31
N ARG A 1034 -15.73 4.61 35.03
CA ARG A 1034 -15.81 3.22 34.55
C ARG A 1034 -14.47 2.76 33.99
N VAL A 1035 -14.14 1.49 34.21
CA VAL A 1035 -12.87 0.88 33.77
C VAL A 1035 -13.11 -0.54 33.30
N ALA A 1036 -12.66 -0.87 32.09
CA ALA A 1036 -12.80 -2.18 31.48
C ALA A 1036 -11.50 -2.60 30.76
N PRO A 1037 -10.62 -3.36 31.42
CA PRO A 1037 -9.54 -4.08 30.77
C PRO A 1037 -10.09 -5.23 29.89
N GLY A 1038 -9.40 -5.53 28.79
CA GLY A 1038 -9.80 -6.58 27.88
C GLY A 1038 -8.67 -7.06 26.96
N PHE A 1039 -9.01 -8.08 26.19
CA PHE A 1039 -8.16 -8.60 25.12
C PHE A 1039 -9.02 -8.99 23.93
N GLY A 1040 -8.41 -9.01 22.75
CA GLY A 1040 -9.13 -9.26 21.51
C GLY A 1040 -8.25 -9.82 20.40
N LEU A 1041 -8.91 -10.20 19.32
CA LEU A 1041 -8.31 -10.69 18.09
C LEU A 1041 -8.71 -9.78 16.93
N ARG A 1042 -7.77 -9.55 16.03
CA ARG A 1042 -7.97 -8.83 14.76
C ARG A 1042 -7.58 -9.76 13.63
N ILE A 1043 -8.53 -10.07 12.75
CA ILE A 1043 -8.34 -10.99 11.63
C ILE A 1043 -8.45 -10.20 10.34
N THR A 1044 -7.38 -10.14 9.56
CA THR A 1044 -7.35 -9.48 8.25
C THR A 1044 -7.45 -10.56 7.18
N ILE A 1045 -8.50 -10.50 6.36
CA ILE A 1045 -8.69 -11.45 5.26
C ILE A 1045 -8.35 -10.71 3.96
N PRO A 1046 -7.26 -11.04 3.25
CA PRO A 1046 -6.82 -10.29 2.06
C PRO A 1046 -7.91 -10.15 0.98
N ALA A 1047 -8.75 -11.17 0.82
CA ALA A 1047 -9.86 -11.17 -0.13
C ALA A 1047 -11.03 -10.24 0.26
N MET A 1048 -11.14 -9.86 1.53
CA MET A 1048 -12.15 -8.93 2.06
C MET A 1048 -11.56 -7.54 2.33
N GLY A 1049 -10.46 -7.17 1.68
CA GLY A 1049 -9.85 -5.85 1.86
C GLY A 1049 -9.27 -5.61 3.26
N PRO A 1050 -8.95 -4.35 3.61
CA PRO A 1050 -8.14 -4.02 4.78
C PRO A 1050 -8.90 -3.99 6.11
N ALA A 1051 -10.24 -4.11 6.12
CA ALA A 1051 -11.04 -4.03 7.33
C ALA A 1051 -10.93 -5.34 8.15
N PRO A 1052 -10.32 -5.32 9.35
CA PRO A 1052 -10.17 -6.53 10.12
C PRO A 1052 -11.48 -6.88 10.84
N ILE A 1053 -11.78 -8.18 10.91
CA ILE A 1053 -12.75 -8.70 11.87
C ILE A 1053 -12.18 -8.47 13.27
N ALA A 1054 -12.95 -7.86 14.16
CA ALA A 1054 -12.56 -7.64 15.55
C ALA A 1054 -13.43 -8.50 16.48
N LEU A 1055 -12.79 -9.25 17.36
CA LEU A 1055 -13.41 -10.03 18.42
C LEU A 1055 -12.80 -9.55 19.74
N ASP A 1056 -13.60 -9.00 20.64
CA ASP A 1056 -13.12 -8.40 21.88
C ASP A 1056 -13.80 -9.03 23.10
N LEU A 1057 -13.00 -9.31 24.12
CA LEU A 1057 -13.43 -9.73 25.44
C LEU A 1057 -12.99 -8.66 26.45
N ALA A 1058 -13.95 -7.98 27.07
CA ALA A 1058 -13.71 -6.91 28.02
C ALA A 1058 -14.41 -7.19 29.35
N PHE A 1059 -13.72 -6.91 30.45
CA PHE A 1059 -14.16 -7.25 31.80
C PHE A 1059 -14.25 -5.96 32.61
N PRO A 1060 -15.44 -5.35 32.75
CA PRO A 1060 -15.62 -4.18 33.61
C PRO A 1060 -15.19 -4.48 35.05
N ILE A 1061 -14.20 -3.75 35.55
CA ILE A 1061 -13.69 -3.84 36.93
C ILE A 1061 -14.18 -2.70 37.81
N ALA A 1062 -14.52 -1.56 37.20
CA ALA A 1062 -15.21 -0.44 37.85
C ALA A 1062 -16.46 -0.11 37.02
N ARG A 1063 -17.62 -0.13 37.69
CA ARG A 1063 -18.95 0.05 37.11
C ARG A 1063 -19.90 0.60 38.17
N GLU A 1064 -20.97 1.24 37.74
CA GLU A 1064 -22.04 1.74 38.59
C GLU A 1064 -23.11 0.65 38.85
N GLU A 1065 -23.92 0.83 39.89
CA GLU A 1065 -25.07 -0.02 40.16
C GLU A 1065 -26.18 0.27 39.12
N GLY A 1066 -26.44 -0.70 38.24
CA GLY A 1066 -27.40 -0.56 37.14
C GLY A 1066 -26.77 -0.58 35.75
N ASP A 1067 -25.43 -0.53 35.64
CA ASP A 1067 -24.73 -0.72 34.37
C ASP A 1067 -24.90 -2.17 33.84
N ASP A 1068 -25.50 -2.31 32.65
CA ASP A 1068 -25.58 -3.59 31.94
C ASP A 1068 -24.23 -3.92 31.26
N ILE A 1069 -23.76 -5.16 31.45
CA ILE A 1069 -22.46 -5.62 30.95
C ILE A 1069 -22.59 -6.48 29.69
N GLN A 1070 -21.67 -6.28 28.74
CA GLN A 1070 -21.49 -7.10 27.55
C GLN A 1070 -20.02 -7.51 27.41
N THR A 1071 -19.66 -8.65 28.01
CA THR A 1071 -18.27 -9.12 28.06
C THR A 1071 -17.69 -9.42 26.68
N PHE A 1072 -18.49 -9.95 25.76
CA PHE A 1072 -18.06 -10.30 24.41
C PHE A 1072 -18.69 -9.37 23.39
N SER A 1073 -17.87 -8.68 22.62
CA SER A 1073 -18.29 -7.87 21.49
C SER A 1073 -17.57 -8.29 20.22
N PHE A 1074 -18.25 -8.16 19.09
CA PHE A 1074 -17.66 -8.49 17.79
C PHE A 1074 -18.08 -7.51 16.72
N PHE A 1075 -17.18 -7.35 15.76
CA PHE A 1075 -17.38 -6.53 14.57
C PHE A 1075 -16.90 -7.30 13.35
N VAL A 1076 -17.84 -7.62 12.46
CA VAL A 1076 -17.58 -8.23 11.16
C VAL A 1076 -18.17 -7.31 10.10
N GLY A 1077 -17.35 -6.64 9.29
CA GLY A 1077 -17.83 -5.84 8.16
C GLY A 1077 -16.96 -4.64 7.81
N PHE A 1078 -17.38 -3.89 6.79
CA PHE A 1078 -16.69 -2.69 6.27
C PHE A 1078 -17.23 -1.36 6.82
N LEU A 1079 -18.35 -1.40 7.54
CA LEU A 1079 -19.02 -0.22 8.08
C LEU A 1079 -18.65 -0.06 9.54
N ARG A 1080 -17.58 0.70 9.83
CA ARG A 1080 -17.31 1.18 11.20
C ARG A 1080 -18.08 2.45 11.49
#